data_AF-A0A1Q5T266-F1
#
_entry.id   AF-A0A1Q5T266-F1
#
_cell.length_a   1.000
_cell.length_b   1.000
_cell.length_c   1.000
_cell.angle_alpha   90.00
_cell.angle_beta   90.00
_cell.angle_gamma   90.00
#
_symmetry.space_group_name_H-M   'P 1'
#
loop_
_entity.id
_entity.type
_entity.pdbx_description
1 polymer ?
#
loop_
_entity_poly.entity_id
_entity_poly.type
_entity_poly.pdbx_seq_one_letter_code
_entity_poly.pdbx_strand_id
1 'polypeptide(L)'
;MDPEGLEDALDLSRDRSQNQGVYIYQPVKPGKATGERPSKRRKVSSTNNQGQRSDVQCFVPLLNGEENAESSQLRHETYKQLWSAQEHKIQAILEDVDAGVLADVLSFVRENSPETCNGCIPTGLVTVGSNVSSLSRLLSRLNDQLLASGEGGVVVLESGDAPNLKSSLKNIIRAAITNTEGNDGYQKFLTDRAGPRLLGYDLDLLNDYVQRKGTKKLVLALRDSEAFDPGLLMDLLSLFKSWLDRIPFTVLLGISTSVELFEGRLPRACVSLLQGKHFEVQEAGNCVDRIYESLQTDPQGKLWLGRNVTSTLLEKTHDYFQTPEAFSRMVKTSAIIPHVSAFSFADLGFQSNRGDRFCEDLLEAGSPDDVRSLLENDEYLLQEALSHVSAGQQSMQQIFQAVLVIHTCIQHTQQGSKKTNVSDLSVRALSGELNDSQVADDMLATVRTFDSEKLGLLLDSLPKTLPAVLALEDIRADFATLVEANAEFEPLRSEYNINSSVVKTTVVQQRILLSKGKANLSEQDIEYTRIVDRLVGALQEYLTETLIQPQELFMHEAFLFDLRNPLKENFTPRPRFALERALANPFDYLISSTDASGARISAKQPATAILYQLYLESGALVNIHDLWQAFYGVFEGDQGNTCDDRMIMSLFYGALSDLKSFGMVKNSRKKTDHLAKSAWMGL
;
A
#
# COMPACT_ATOMS: atom_id res chain seq x y z
N MET A 1 -36.97 9.98 52.66
CA MET A 1 -37.01 8.72 51.91
C MET A 1 -35.61 8.18 51.94
N ASP A 2 -35.41 7.03 52.59
CA ASP A 2 -34.10 6.43 52.78
C ASP A 2 -33.46 6.07 51.44
N PRO A 3 -32.24 6.57 51.14
CA PRO A 3 -31.53 6.24 49.90
C PRO A 3 -31.08 4.77 49.86
N GLU A 4 -31.00 4.09 51.02
CA GLU A 4 -30.64 2.67 51.11
C GLU A 4 -31.80 1.74 50.70
N GLY A 5 -33.05 2.20 50.79
CA GLY A 5 -34.22 1.39 50.43
C GLY A 5 -34.50 1.30 48.93
N LEU A 6 -33.86 2.13 48.10
CA LEU A 6 -34.06 2.14 46.64
C LEU A 6 -33.14 1.14 45.91
N GLU A 7 -31.98 0.83 46.49
CA GLU A 7 -31.04 -0.15 45.92
C GLU A 7 -31.57 -1.58 46.03
N ASP A 8 -32.31 -1.89 47.11
CA ASP A 8 -32.94 -3.20 47.33
C ASP A 8 -34.21 -3.41 46.47
N ALA A 9 -34.87 -2.34 46.02
CA ALA A 9 -36.08 -2.44 45.19
C ALA A 9 -35.79 -2.76 43.71
N LEU A 10 -34.53 -2.57 43.26
CA LEU A 10 -34.13 -2.72 41.86
C LEU A 10 -33.20 -3.92 41.59
N ASP A 11 -32.84 -4.72 42.60
CA ASP A 11 -31.99 -5.93 42.48
C ASP A 11 -30.64 -5.67 41.74
N LEU A 12 -30.20 -4.40 41.67
CA LEU A 12 -29.00 -3.96 40.95
C LEU A 12 -27.70 -4.39 41.67
N SER A 13 -27.78 -4.77 42.95
CA SER A 13 -26.62 -5.14 43.76
C SER A 13 -26.08 -6.54 43.45
N ARG A 14 -26.82 -7.38 42.71
CA ARG A 14 -26.43 -8.78 42.42
C ARG A 14 -25.75 -8.99 41.08
N ASP A 15 -25.85 -8.06 40.14
CA ASP A 15 -25.30 -8.25 38.80
C ASP A 15 -23.88 -7.67 38.69
N ARG A 16 -22.91 -8.35 39.31
CA ARG A 16 -21.46 -8.07 39.14
C ARG A 16 -20.98 -8.17 37.68
N SER A 17 -21.87 -8.53 36.75
CA SER A 17 -21.63 -8.49 35.31
C SER A 17 -21.55 -7.06 34.79
N GLN A 18 -22.37 -6.11 35.28
CA GLN A 18 -22.47 -4.74 34.74
C GLN A 18 -21.20 -3.89 34.93
N ASN A 19 -20.36 -4.24 35.91
CA ASN A 19 -19.11 -3.53 36.22
C ASN A 19 -17.87 -4.13 35.54
N GLN A 20 -18.02 -5.09 34.62
CA GLN A 20 -16.88 -5.71 33.94
C GLN A 20 -16.53 -4.94 32.66
N GLY A 21 -15.26 -4.56 32.52
CA GLY A 21 -14.75 -3.92 31.31
C GLY A 21 -14.50 -4.88 30.13
N VAL A 22 -14.58 -6.21 30.36
CA VAL A 22 -14.32 -7.23 29.35
C VAL A 22 -15.28 -8.40 29.53
N TYR A 23 -15.96 -8.79 28.45
CA TYR A 23 -16.84 -9.96 28.40
C TYR A 23 -16.27 -10.97 27.39
N ILE A 24 -16.05 -12.21 27.83
CA ILE A 24 -15.49 -13.27 26.98
C ILE A 24 -16.61 -14.24 26.61
N TYR A 25 -17.09 -14.15 25.36
CA TYR A 25 -18.06 -15.07 24.80
C TYR A 25 -17.34 -16.28 24.20
N GLN A 26 -17.45 -17.44 24.85
CA GLN A 26 -16.96 -18.70 24.29
C GLN A 26 -18.10 -19.41 23.58
N PRO A 27 -17.92 -19.85 22.32
CA PRO A 27 -18.95 -20.65 21.64
C PRO A 27 -19.21 -21.92 22.44
N VAL A 28 -20.49 -22.25 22.63
CA VAL A 28 -20.91 -23.43 23.40
C VAL A 28 -20.26 -24.66 22.77
N LYS A 29 -19.40 -25.35 23.53
CA LYS A 29 -18.88 -26.66 23.11
C LYS A 29 -20.08 -27.61 22.96
N PRO A 30 -20.22 -28.33 21.83
CA PRO A 30 -21.33 -29.25 21.65
C PRO A 30 -21.28 -30.28 22.79
N GLY A 31 -22.36 -30.35 23.59
CA GLY A 31 -22.50 -31.31 24.69
C GLY A 31 -22.51 -30.76 26.12
N LYS A 32 -22.51 -29.44 26.35
CA LYS A 32 -22.78 -28.88 27.69
C LYS A 32 -24.08 -28.07 27.69
N ALA A 33 -25.09 -28.60 28.37
CA ALA A 33 -26.28 -27.82 28.75
C ALA A 33 -25.86 -26.64 29.63
N THR A 34 -26.52 -25.51 29.41
CA THR A 34 -26.35 -24.24 30.11
C THR A 34 -26.60 -24.41 31.61
N GLY A 35 -25.57 -24.28 32.46
CA GLY A 35 -25.76 -24.13 33.91
C GLY A 35 -24.66 -24.63 34.85
N GLU A 36 -23.75 -25.52 34.44
CA GLU A 36 -22.78 -26.08 35.41
C GLU A 36 -21.42 -25.35 35.42
N ARG A 37 -21.10 -24.75 36.58
CA ARG A 37 -19.76 -24.25 36.91
C ARG A 37 -18.72 -25.35 36.69
N PRO A 38 -17.57 -25.06 36.06
CA PRO A 38 -16.57 -26.08 35.75
C PRO A 38 -15.88 -26.56 37.03
N SER A 39 -16.22 -27.76 37.52
CA SER A 39 -15.44 -28.46 38.54
C SER A 39 -14.17 -29.04 37.93
N LYS A 40 -13.02 -28.59 38.44
CA LYS A 40 -11.67 -29.18 38.38
C LYS A 40 -11.26 -29.90 37.07
N ARG A 41 -10.46 -29.16 36.29
CA ARG A 41 -9.35 -29.60 35.41
C ARG A 41 -9.20 -31.13 35.24
N ARG A 42 -9.80 -31.68 34.19
CA ARG A 42 -9.49 -33.02 33.67
C ARG A 42 -8.67 -32.84 32.38
N LYS A 43 -7.49 -33.49 32.32
CA LYS A 43 -6.64 -33.57 31.12
C LYS A 43 -7.47 -34.09 29.95
N VAL A 44 -7.50 -33.34 28.84
CA VAL A 44 -8.15 -33.75 27.59
C VAL A 44 -7.08 -34.35 26.69
N SER A 45 -7.19 -35.66 26.44
CA SER A 45 -6.53 -36.35 25.33
C SER A 45 -7.10 -35.84 24.02
N SER A 46 -6.24 -35.42 23.08
CA SER A 46 -6.65 -34.94 21.77
C SER A 46 -7.21 -36.07 20.91
N THR A 47 -8.53 -36.15 20.78
CA THR A 47 -9.16 -36.84 19.66
C THR A 47 -9.50 -35.80 18.59
N ASN A 48 -8.74 -35.86 17.48
CA ASN A 48 -9.01 -35.17 16.23
C ASN A 48 -10.37 -35.61 15.68
N ASN A 49 -11.43 -34.88 16.02
CA ASN A 49 -12.63 -34.83 15.21
C ASN A 49 -12.71 -33.42 14.61
N GLN A 50 -11.97 -33.20 13.52
CA GLN A 50 -12.26 -32.15 12.56
C GLN A 50 -13.56 -32.52 11.85
N GLY A 51 -14.69 -32.30 12.52
CA GLY A 51 -15.96 -32.17 11.82
C GLY A 51 -15.87 -30.91 10.97
N GLN A 52 -15.99 -31.07 9.65
CA GLN A 52 -16.15 -30.00 8.68
C GLN A 52 -17.27 -29.08 9.16
N ARG A 53 -16.92 -27.98 9.82
CA ARG A 53 -17.78 -26.79 9.84
C ARG A 53 -17.68 -26.26 8.42
N SER A 54 -18.79 -26.30 7.68
CA SER A 54 -18.97 -25.48 6.49
C SER A 54 -18.44 -24.08 6.82
N ASP A 55 -17.41 -23.65 6.11
CA ASP A 55 -16.87 -22.30 6.26
C ASP A 55 -18.04 -21.32 6.23
N VAL A 56 -18.08 -20.45 7.23
CA VAL A 56 -19.00 -19.31 7.30
C VAL A 56 -19.03 -18.64 5.93
N GLN A 57 -20.21 -18.41 5.35
CA GLN A 57 -20.37 -17.70 4.07
C GLN A 57 -19.46 -16.47 4.06
N CYS A 58 -18.37 -16.53 3.29
CA CYS A 58 -17.26 -15.59 3.43
C CYS A 58 -17.55 -14.26 2.70
N PHE A 59 -18.41 -14.31 1.68
CA PHE A 59 -18.95 -13.17 0.95
C PHE A 59 -20.44 -13.00 1.24
N VAL A 60 -20.86 -11.74 1.30
CA VAL A 60 -22.28 -11.39 1.39
C VAL A 60 -22.94 -11.72 0.04
N PRO A 61 -24.09 -12.43 0.03
CA PRO A 61 -24.82 -12.68 -1.20
C PRO A 61 -25.24 -11.38 -1.89
N LEU A 62 -25.05 -11.31 -3.20
CA LEU A 62 -25.48 -10.19 -4.05
C LEU A 62 -27.00 -10.18 -4.25
N LEU A 63 -27.50 -9.14 -4.94
CA LEU A 63 -28.92 -8.98 -5.29
C LEU A 63 -29.84 -9.00 -4.06
N ASN A 64 -29.49 -8.25 -3.01
CA ASN A 64 -30.24 -8.20 -1.75
C ASN A 64 -30.49 -9.59 -1.09
N GLY A 65 -29.64 -10.58 -1.36
CA GLY A 65 -29.79 -11.93 -0.82
C GLY A 65 -30.32 -12.97 -1.81
N GLU A 66 -30.62 -12.59 -3.06
CA GLU A 66 -31.15 -13.50 -4.09
C GLU A 66 -30.07 -14.29 -4.82
N GLU A 67 -28.79 -14.00 -4.62
CA GLU A 67 -27.70 -14.77 -5.19
C GLU A 67 -27.63 -16.20 -4.63
N ASN A 68 -27.54 -17.19 -5.54
CA ASN A 68 -27.34 -18.59 -5.18
C ASN A 68 -26.04 -18.80 -4.39
N ALA A 69 -26.09 -19.71 -3.40
CA ALA A 69 -24.93 -20.03 -2.56
C ALA A 69 -23.74 -20.58 -3.38
N GLU A 70 -24.01 -21.33 -4.45
CA GLU A 70 -22.99 -21.83 -5.38
C GLU A 70 -22.26 -20.69 -6.11
N SER A 71 -23.00 -19.67 -6.56
CA SER A 71 -22.42 -18.48 -7.20
C SER A 71 -21.57 -17.67 -6.23
N SER A 72 -22.06 -17.48 -4.99
CA SER A 72 -21.30 -16.79 -3.94
C SER A 72 -20.00 -17.52 -3.60
N GLN A 73 -20.02 -18.86 -3.55
CA GLN A 73 -18.83 -19.68 -3.36
C GLN A 73 -17.87 -19.58 -4.55
N LEU A 74 -18.39 -19.64 -5.78
CA LEU A 74 -17.58 -19.51 -7.00
C LEU A 74 -16.87 -18.16 -7.07
N ARG A 75 -17.53 -17.06 -6.67
CA ARG A 75 -16.90 -15.74 -6.55
C ARG A 75 -15.75 -15.75 -5.56
N HIS A 76 -15.96 -16.34 -4.38
CA HIS A 76 -14.90 -16.44 -3.37
C HIS A 76 -13.70 -17.29 -3.83
N GLU A 77 -13.96 -18.40 -4.52
CA GLU A 77 -12.90 -19.25 -5.09
C GLU A 77 -12.13 -18.53 -6.19
N THR A 78 -12.83 -17.82 -7.08
CA THR A 78 -12.23 -16.99 -8.14
C THR A 78 -11.36 -15.90 -7.53
N TYR A 79 -11.85 -15.21 -6.50
CA TYR A 79 -11.08 -14.23 -5.73
C TYR A 79 -9.78 -14.82 -5.19
N LYS A 80 -9.85 -15.98 -4.52
CA LYS A 80 -8.66 -16.64 -3.94
C LYS A 80 -7.65 -17.00 -5.02
N GLN A 81 -8.10 -17.54 -6.16
CA GLN A 81 -7.23 -17.91 -7.27
C GLN A 81 -6.52 -16.67 -7.85
N LEU A 82 -7.29 -15.63 -8.20
CA LEU A 82 -6.74 -14.40 -8.77
C LEU A 82 -5.77 -13.71 -7.81
N TRP A 83 -6.16 -13.55 -6.54
CA TRP A 83 -5.31 -12.90 -5.53
C TRP A 83 -4.05 -13.72 -5.27
N SER A 84 -4.13 -15.04 -5.17
CA SER A 84 -2.96 -15.88 -4.89
C SER A 84 -1.90 -15.73 -6.00
N ALA A 85 -2.30 -15.67 -7.27
CA ALA A 85 -1.38 -15.47 -8.38
C ALA A 85 -0.67 -14.10 -8.28
N GLN A 86 -1.42 -13.03 -7.99
CA GLN A 86 -0.84 -11.69 -7.85
C GLN A 86 0.03 -11.57 -6.59
N GLU A 87 -0.37 -12.18 -5.48
CA GLU A 87 0.39 -12.19 -4.22
C GLU A 87 1.74 -12.88 -4.39
N HIS A 88 1.81 -14.00 -5.13
CA HIS A 88 3.09 -14.67 -5.43
C HIS A 88 4.01 -13.77 -6.26
N LYS A 89 3.49 -13.04 -7.25
CA LYS A 89 4.27 -12.09 -8.06
C LYS A 89 4.83 -10.95 -7.20
N ILE A 90 3.98 -10.35 -6.37
CA ILE A 90 4.40 -9.28 -5.44
C ILE A 90 5.48 -9.79 -4.50
N GLN A 91 5.29 -10.98 -3.91
CA GLN A 91 6.25 -11.58 -3.00
C GLN A 91 7.59 -11.87 -3.67
N ALA A 92 7.57 -12.36 -4.93
CA ALA A 92 8.79 -12.58 -5.70
C ALA A 92 9.56 -11.28 -5.97
N ILE A 93 8.86 -10.18 -6.29
CA ILE A 93 9.48 -8.86 -6.49
C ILE A 93 10.10 -8.36 -5.19
N LEU A 94 9.40 -8.48 -4.07
CA LEU A 94 9.93 -8.11 -2.76
C LEU A 94 11.19 -8.91 -2.43
N GLU A 95 11.17 -10.22 -2.68
CA GLU A 95 12.31 -11.10 -2.43
C GLU A 95 13.52 -10.80 -3.29
N ASP A 96 13.31 -10.42 -4.55
CA ASP A 96 14.34 -9.99 -5.50
C ASP A 96 15.00 -8.67 -5.06
N VAL A 97 14.19 -7.68 -4.68
CA VAL A 97 14.67 -6.36 -4.19
C VAL A 97 15.59 -6.52 -2.98
N ASP A 98 15.24 -7.40 -2.04
CA ASP A 98 16.03 -7.64 -0.83
C ASP A 98 17.20 -8.60 -1.04
N ALA A 99 17.25 -9.35 -2.15
CA ALA A 99 18.24 -10.42 -2.34
C ALA A 99 19.68 -9.90 -2.34
N GLY A 100 19.91 -8.74 -2.97
CA GLY A 100 21.23 -8.10 -3.01
C GLY A 100 21.71 -7.70 -1.60
N VAL A 101 20.89 -6.96 -0.86
CA VAL A 101 21.23 -6.52 0.51
C VAL A 101 21.37 -7.72 1.45
N LEU A 102 20.53 -8.74 1.32
CA LEU A 102 20.64 -9.97 2.09
C LEU A 102 21.99 -10.67 1.85
N ALA A 103 22.45 -10.76 0.61
CA ALA A 103 23.75 -11.35 0.27
C ALA A 103 24.91 -10.53 0.88
N ASP A 104 24.83 -9.21 0.84
CA ASP A 104 25.83 -8.31 1.42
C ASP A 104 25.88 -8.38 2.96
N VAL A 105 24.72 -8.46 3.62
CA VAL A 105 24.65 -8.62 5.08
C VAL A 105 25.13 -10.01 5.49
N LEU A 106 24.80 -11.05 4.72
CA LEU A 106 25.19 -12.42 5.02
C LEU A 106 26.69 -12.66 4.80
N SER A 107 27.28 -12.11 3.74
CA SER A 107 28.74 -12.10 3.55
C SER A 107 29.44 -11.39 4.72
N PHE A 108 28.93 -10.22 5.14
CA PHE A 108 29.43 -9.51 6.30
C PHE A 108 29.37 -10.33 7.59
N VAL A 109 28.24 -10.98 7.90
CA VAL A 109 28.08 -11.82 9.11
C VAL A 109 29.06 -13.01 9.09
N ARG A 110 29.30 -13.61 7.91
CA ARG A 110 30.21 -14.76 7.77
C ARG A 110 31.68 -14.35 7.91
N GLU A 111 32.09 -13.29 7.22
CA GLU A 111 33.47 -12.82 7.16
C GLU A 111 33.95 -12.20 8.47
N ASN A 112 33.08 -11.51 9.21
CA ASN A 112 33.47 -10.79 10.40
C ASN A 112 33.36 -11.66 11.65
N SER A 113 34.46 -11.75 12.40
CA SER A 113 34.56 -12.34 13.73
C SER A 113 35.12 -11.27 14.68
N PRO A 114 34.98 -11.45 16.01
CA PRO A 114 35.56 -10.53 16.98
C PRO A 114 37.07 -10.34 16.79
N GLU A 115 37.76 -11.35 16.26
CA GLU A 115 39.20 -11.34 15.99
C GLU A 115 39.55 -10.48 14.77
N THR A 116 38.75 -10.52 13.70
CA THR A 116 38.97 -9.67 12.52
C THR A 116 38.62 -8.20 12.77
N CYS A 117 37.79 -7.90 13.78
CA CYS A 117 37.42 -6.53 14.15
C CYS A 117 38.32 -5.89 15.23
N ASN A 118 39.57 -6.35 15.40
CA ASN A 118 40.49 -5.85 16.45
C ASN A 118 39.87 -5.90 17.87
N GLY A 119 39.04 -6.91 18.11
CA GLY A 119 38.28 -7.08 19.33
C GLY A 119 37.06 -6.19 19.47
N CYS A 120 36.70 -5.30 18.53
CA CYS A 120 35.45 -4.51 18.55
C CYS A 120 34.22 -5.35 18.16
N ILE A 121 33.01 -4.85 18.46
CA ILE A 121 31.76 -5.54 18.09
C ILE A 121 31.51 -5.34 16.58
N PRO A 122 31.44 -6.41 15.78
CA PRO A 122 31.03 -6.31 14.39
C PRO A 122 29.59 -5.80 14.33
N THR A 123 29.38 -4.64 13.70
CA THR A 123 28.09 -3.96 13.67
C THR A 123 27.66 -3.65 12.24
N GLY A 124 26.50 -4.14 11.82
CA GLY A 124 25.87 -3.77 10.55
C GLY A 124 24.85 -2.65 10.79
N LEU A 125 25.04 -1.51 10.12
CA LEU A 125 24.13 -0.36 10.18
C LEU A 125 23.21 -0.45 8.96
N VAL A 126 21.96 -0.87 9.16
CA VAL A 126 21.00 -1.07 8.07
C VAL A 126 20.05 0.13 8.04
N THR A 127 20.17 0.95 7.00
CA THR A 127 19.24 2.06 6.76
C THR A 127 18.00 1.54 6.03
N VAL A 128 16.86 1.67 6.69
CA VAL A 128 15.57 1.09 6.27
C VAL A 128 14.67 2.16 5.64
N GLY A 129 14.96 3.44 5.91
CA GLY A 129 14.16 4.57 5.46
C GLY A 129 12.69 4.44 5.88
N SER A 130 11.78 4.68 4.92
CA SER A 130 10.33 4.56 5.11
C SER A 130 9.80 3.12 5.09
N ASN A 131 10.62 2.13 4.74
CA ASN A 131 10.19 0.76 4.51
C ASN A 131 10.37 -0.16 5.74
N VAL A 132 9.71 0.17 6.85
CA VAL A 132 9.92 -0.51 8.16
C VAL A 132 9.68 -2.04 8.14
N SER A 133 8.94 -2.55 7.15
CA SER A 133 8.69 -3.99 6.93
C SER A 133 9.86 -4.73 6.28
N SER A 134 10.69 -4.07 5.46
CA SER A 134 11.79 -4.73 4.75
C SER A 134 12.80 -5.36 5.71
N LEU A 135 13.15 -4.65 6.79
CA LEU A 135 14.08 -5.17 7.78
C LEU A 135 13.56 -6.44 8.45
N SER A 136 12.26 -6.54 8.74
CA SER A 136 11.68 -7.77 9.31
C SER A 136 11.80 -8.96 8.36
N ARG A 137 11.56 -8.73 7.06
CA ARG A 137 11.67 -9.76 6.03
C ARG A 137 13.11 -10.19 5.81
N LEU A 138 14.04 -9.22 5.74
CA LEU A 138 15.48 -9.47 5.65
C LEU A 138 15.98 -10.29 6.84
N LEU A 139 15.61 -9.91 8.07
CA LEU A 139 16.03 -10.60 9.29
C LEU A 139 15.46 -12.02 9.38
N SER A 140 14.20 -12.24 8.98
CA SER A 140 13.61 -13.58 8.91
C SER A 140 14.37 -14.47 7.94
N ARG A 141 14.65 -13.98 6.72
CA ARG A 141 15.39 -14.74 5.71
C ARG A 141 16.83 -15.02 6.15
N LEU A 142 17.48 -14.05 6.79
CA LEU A 142 18.82 -14.21 7.34
C LEU A 142 18.83 -15.27 8.44
N ASN A 143 17.82 -15.31 9.31
CA ASN A 143 17.66 -16.35 10.31
C ASN A 143 17.50 -17.74 9.68
N ASP A 144 16.62 -17.87 8.70
CA ASP A 144 16.36 -19.16 8.03
C ASP A 144 17.62 -19.70 7.34
N GLN A 145 18.41 -18.83 6.69
CA GLN A 145 19.67 -19.23 6.05
C GLN A 145 20.76 -19.62 7.05
N LEU A 146 20.90 -18.91 8.18
CA LEU A 146 21.86 -19.25 9.23
C LEU A 146 21.49 -20.54 9.98
N LEU A 147 20.19 -20.79 10.17
CA LEU A 147 19.70 -22.03 10.76
C LEU A 147 19.90 -23.21 9.80
N ALA A 148 19.62 -23.04 8.51
CA ALA A 148 19.82 -24.07 7.49
C ALA A 148 21.30 -24.45 7.31
N SER A 149 22.22 -23.48 7.41
CA SER A 149 23.66 -23.73 7.37
C SER A 149 24.24 -24.29 8.69
N GLY A 150 23.47 -24.23 9.78
CA GLY A 150 23.94 -24.59 11.12
C GLY A 150 25.03 -23.65 11.67
N GLU A 151 25.21 -22.47 11.07
CA GLU A 151 26.22 -21.48 11.46
C GLU A 151 25.77 -20.66 12.68
N GLY A 152 24.46 -20.50 12.86
CA GLY A 152 23.90 -19.90 14.06
C GLY A 152 22.46 -19.42 13.91
N GLY A 153 22.14 -18.27 14.50
CA GLY A 153 20.77 -17.75 14.50
C GLY A 153 20.69 -16.24 14.77
N VAL A 154 19.52 -15.68 14.47
CA VAL A 154 19.21 -14.26 14.65
C VAL A 154 18.24 -14.09 15.81
N VAL A 155 18.52 -13.12 16.64
CA VAL A 155 17.64 -12.66 17.72
C VAL A 155 17.22 -11.24 17.40
N VAL A 156 15.92 -11.04 17.20
CA VAL A 156 15.34 -9.72 16.94
C VAL A 156 14.83 -9.14 18.25
N LEU A 157 15.15 -7.86 18.49
CA LEU A 157 14.68 -7.11 19.65
C LEU A 157 14.09 -5.77 19.20
N GLU A 158 12.91 -5.44 19.70
CA GLU A 158 12.25 -4.14 19.53
C GLU A 158 12.36 -3.31 20.82
N SER A 159 12.27 -1.99 20.73
CA SER A 159 12.37 -1.09 21.88
C SER A 159 11.30 -1.38 22.95
N GLY A 160 10.10 -1.81 22.52
CA GLY A 160 9.01 -2.23 23.40
C GLY A 160 9.34 -3.46 24.26
N ASP A 161 10.21 -4.34 23.77
CA ASP A 161 10.68 -5.54 24.48
C ASP A 161 11.84 -5.24 25.44
N ALA A 162 12.38 -4.02 25.40
CA ALA A 162 13.62 -3.62 26.08
C ALA A 162 13.42 -2.40 27.00
N PRO A 163 12.50 -2.42 27.99
CA PRO A 163 12.31 -1.28 28.89
C PRO A 163 13.46 -1.09 29.90
N ASN A 164 14.24 -2.14 30.17
CA ASN A 164 15.39 -2.11 31.06
C ASN A 164 16.34 -3.28 30.74
N LEU A 165 17.59 -3.19 31.20
CA LEU A 165 18.66 -4.15 30.91
C LEU A 165 18.27 -5.60 31.25
N LYS A 166 17.61 -5.82 32.40
CA LYS A 166 17.18 -7.15 32.84
C LYS A 166 16.15 -7.76 31.90
N SER A 167 15.17 -6.99 31.46
CA SER A 167 14.16 -7.44 30.48
C SER A 167 14.79 -7.71 29.13
N SER A 168 15.68 -6.83 28.65
CA SER A 168 16.39 -7.00 27.39
C SER A 168 17.19 -8.30 27.37
N LEU A 169 18.01 -8.55 28.39
CA LEU A 169 18.80 -9.79 28.48
C LEU A 169 17.93 -11.04 28.55
N LYS A 170 16.86 -11.00 29.37
CA LYS A 170 15.90 -12.11 29.44
C LYS A 170 15.26 -12.41 28.08
N ASN A 171 14.87 -11.37 27.35
CA ASN A 171 14.24 -11.51 26.04
C ASN A 171 15.24 -11.99 24.98
N ILE A 172 16.49 -11.52 25.01
CA ILE A 172 17.56 -12.02 24.13
C ILE A 172 17.79 -13.53 24.36
N ILE A 173 17.96 -13.95 25.61
CA ILE A 173 18.18 -15.37 25.94
C ILE A 173 16.97 -16.22 25.56
N ARG A 174 15.76 -15.73 25.87
CA ARG A 174 14.53 -16.42 25.53
C ARG A 174 14.41 -16.60 24.02
N ALA A 175 14.55 -15.52 23.25
CA ALA A 175 14.45 -15.54 21.80
C ALA A 175 15.50 -16.46 21.16
N ALA A 176 16.76 -16.40 21.60
CA ALA A 176 17.83 -17.26 21.11
C ALA A 176 17.49 -18.77 21.24
N ILE A 177 16.93 -19.16 22.39
CA ILE A 177 16.59 -20.56 22.67
C ILE A 177 15.26 -20.96 22.01
N THR A 178 14.25 -20.08 22.00
CA THR A 178 12.95 -20.39 21.39
C THR A 178 13.03 -20.51 19.88
N ASN A 179 13.91 -19.75 19.22
CA ASN A 179 14.07 -19.80 17.77
C ASN A 179 14.61 -21.15 17.27
N THR A 180 15.25 -21.94 18.13
CA THR A 180 15.82 -23.26 17.77
C THR A 180 15.13 -24.44 18.44
N GLU A 181 14.70 -24.32 19.70
CA GLU A 181 14.13 -25.43 20.49
C GLU A 181 12.67 -25.20 20.93
N GLY A 182 12.08 -24.06 20.55
CA GLY A 182 10.73 -23.68 20.95
C GLY A 182 10.60 -23.35 22.44
N ASN A 183 9.37 -23.04 22.85
CA ASN A 183 9.09 -22.59 24.23
C ASN A 183 9.31 -23.69 25.27
N ASP A 184 9.11 -24.96 24.91
CA ASP A 184 9.37 -26.11 25.79
C ASP A 184 10.87 -26.33 25.99
N GLY A 185 11.68 -26.07 24.96
CA GLY A 185 13.14 -26.08 25.05
C GLY A 185 13.67 -25.05 26.05
N TYR A 186 13.16 -23.82 26.01
CA TYR A 186 13.53 -22.77 26.98
C TYR A 186 13.23 -23.17 28.43
N GLN A 187 12.08 -23.78 28.70
CA GLN A 187 11.72 -24.23 30.05
C GLN A 187 12.63 -25.37 30.52
N LYS A 188 12.95 -26.34 29.64
CA LYS A 188 13.93 -27.38 29.93
C LYS A 188 15.30 -26.79 30.21
N PHE A 189 15.74 -25.80 29.43
CA PHE A 189 17.05 -25.19 29.58
C PHE A 189 17.24 -24.45 30.92
N LEU A 190 16.14 -23.94 31.50
CA LEU A 190 16.11 -23.31 32.82
C LEU A 190 16.00 -24.31 33.99
N THR A 191 15.54 -25.54 33.73
CA THR A 191 15.22 -26.53 34.78
C THR A 191 16.15 -27.74 34.80
N ASP A 192 16.71 -28.12 33.65
CA ASP A 192 17.45 -29.36 33.41
C ASP A 192 18.97 -29.10 33.34
N ARG A 193 19.50 -28.37 34.32
CA ARG A 193 20.93 -28.10 34.47
C ARG A 193 21.49 -28.81 35.71
N ALA A 194 22.60 -29.51 35.53
CA ALA A 194 23.45 -29.97 36.62
C ALA A 194 24.28 -28.79 37.16
N GLY A 195 23.69 -27.97 38.04
CA GLY A 195 24.35 -26.79 38.61
C GLY A 195 23.40 -25.86 39.39
N PRO A 196 23.92 -24.75 39.96
CA PRO A 196 23.09 -23.75 40.61
C PRO A 196 22.13 -23.10 39.60
N ARG A 197 20.91 -22.80 40.05
CA ARG A 197 19.86 -22.24 39.20
C ARG A 197 20.21 -20.80 38.82
N LEU A 198 20.68 -20.61 37.59
CA LEU A 198 20.95 -19.28 37.03
C LEU A 198 19.66 -18.50 36.79
N LEU A 199 19.77 -17.19 36.89
CA LEU A 199 18.66 -16.28 36.66
C LEU A 199 18.40 -16.19 35.15
N GLY A 200 17.13 -16.08 34.75
CA GLY A 200 16.73 -16.08 33.33
C GLY A 200 17.23 -14.89 32.48
N TYR A 201 18.04 -14.01 33.05
CA TYR A 201 18.66 -12.84 32.41
C TYR A 201 20.20 -12.89 32.47
N ASP A 202 20.77 -14.01 32.93
CA ASP A 202 22.22 -14.21 33.04
C ASP A 202 22.80 -14.67 31.70
N LEU A 203 23.84 -13.98 31.21
CA LEU A 203 24.49 -14.32 29.94
C LEU A 203 25.24 -15.65 29.97
N ASP A 204 25.55 -16.18 31.16
CA ASP A 204 26.04 -17.56 31.30
C ASP A 204 25.02 -18.58 30.75
N LEU A 205 23.72 -18.27 30.79
CA LEU A 205 22.71 -19.10 30.13
C LEU A 205 22.94 -19.16 28.62
N LEU A 206 23.21 -18.01 28.01
CA LEU A 206 23.41 -17.87 26.57
C LEU A 206 24.74 -18.52 26.13
N ASN A 207 25.79 -18.37 26.92
CA ASN A 207 27.08 -19.01 26.69
C ASN A 207 26.94 -20.54 26.67
N ASP A 208 26.28 -21.12 27.68
CA ASP A 208 26.01 -22.56 27.73
C ASP A 208 25.22 -23.05 26.50
N TYR A 209 24.28 -22.23 26.01
CA TYR A 209 23.51 -22.54 24.80
C TYR A 209 24.41 -22.55 23.55
N VAL A 210 25.23 -21.51 23.38
CA VAL A 210 26.19 -21.37 22.29
C VAL A 210 27.17 -22.54 22.26
N GLN A 211 27.68 -22.95 23.42
CA GLN A 211 28.60 -24.10 23.53
C GLN A 211 27.93 -25.43 23.19
N ARG A 212 26.70 -25.69 23.67
CA ARG A 212 25.97 -26.94 23.39
C ARG A 212 25.59 -27.08 21.92
N LYS A 213 25.25 -25.96 21.25
CA LYS A 213 24.85 -25.95 19.84
C LYS A 213 26.01 -25.75 18.88
N GLY A 214 27.20 -25.38 19.37
CA GLY A 214 28.33 -25.02 18.51
C GLY A 214 28.04 -23.80 17.63
N THR A 215 27.24 -22.85 18.13
CA THR A 215 26.83 -21.65 17.39
C THR A 215 28.06 -20.79 17.08
N LYS A 216 28.34 -20.58 15.79
CA LYS A 216 29.50 -19.80 15.34
C LYS A 216 29.19 -18.31 15.24
N LYS A 217 27.94 -17.94 14.96
CA LYS A 217 27.49 -16.56 14.79
C LYS A 217 26.16 -16.35 15.52
N LEU A 218 26.12 -15.44 16.48
CA LEU A 218 24.88 -15.01 17.13
C LEU A 218 24.58 -13.57 16.74
N VAL A 219 23.62 -13.39 15.84
CA VAL A 219 23.26 -12.06 15.33
C VAL A 219 22.16 -11.45 16.21
N LEU A 220 22.44 -10.30 16.82
CA LEU A 220 21.49 -9.51 17.59
C LEU A 220 21.01 -8.33 16.73
N ALA A 221 19.75 -8.36 16.30
CA ALA A 221 19.17 -7.31 15.48
C ALA A 221 18.26 -6.41 16.30
N LEU A 222 18.64 -5.14 16.45
CA LEU A 222 17.82 -4.08 17.06
C LEU A 222 17.04 -3.38 15.95
N ARG A 223 15.74 -3.66 15.84
CA ARG A 223 14.93 -3.24 14.68
C ARG A 223 14.74 -1.72 14.62
N ASP A 224 14.42 -1.12 15.75
CA ASP A 224 14.10 0.30 15.92
C ASP A 224 15.13 0.96 16.84
N SER A 225 16.41 0.90 16.46
CA SER A 225 17.53 1.34 17.31
C SER A 225 17.41 2.79 17.81
N GLU A 226 16.76 3.66 17.04
CA GLU A 226 16.45 5.05 17.41
C GLU A 226 15.37 5.17 18.50
N ALA A 227 14.52 4.18 18.72
CA ALA A 227 13.52 4.23 19.79
C ALA A 227 14.09 3.82 21.16
N PHE A 228 15.28 3.23 21.20
CA PHE A 228 15.92 2.80 22.44
C PHE A 228 16.42 3.98 23.28
N ASP A 229 16.36 3.81 24.61
CA ASP A 229 17.06 4.69 25.52
C ASP A 229 18.59 4.62 25.28
N PRO A 230 19.30 5.74 25.06
CA PRO A 230 20.74 5.74 24.79
C PRO A 230 21.57 5.14 25.93
N GLY A 231 21.14 5.32 27.18
CA GLY A 231 21.82 4.75 28.35
C GLY A 231 21.73 3.23 28.35
N LEU A 232 20.54 2.69 28.11
CA LEU A 232 20.33 1.24 27.97
C LEU A 232 21.16 0.64 26.82
N LEU A 233 21.19 1.32 25.66
CA LEU A 233 21.95 0.84 24.51
C LEU A 233 23.46 0.83 24.80
N MET A 234 23.98 1.85 25.49
CA MET A 234 25.37 1.89 25.94
C MET A 234 25.68 0.72 26.89
N ASP A 235 24.83 0.49 27.90
CA ASP A 235 25.01 -0.60 28.86
C ASP A 235 25.00 -1.98 28.16
N LEU A 236 24.09 -2.18 27.20
CA LEU A 236 24.02 -3.41 26.41
C LEU A 236 25.27 -3.62 25.56
N LEU A 237 25.72 -2.60 24.82
CA LEU A 237 26.89 -2.71 23.95
C LEU A 237 28.18 -2.89 24.77
N SER A 238 28.32 -2.19 25.90
CA SER A 238 29.42 -2.41 26.83
C SER A 238 29.41 -3.83 27.40
N LEU A 239 28.22 -4.36 27.72
CA LEU A 239 28.10 -5.73 28.18
C LEU A 239 28.48 -6.72 27.07
N PHE A 240 27.94 -6.59 25.86
CA PHE A 240 28.30 -7.46 24.73
C PHE A 240 29.80 -7.43 24.45
N LYS A 241 30.44 -6.24 24.52
CA LYS A 241 31.89 -6.08 24.40
C LYS A 241 32.65 -6.98 25.35
N SER A 242 32.24 -7.02 26.62
CA SER A 242 32.90 -7.80 27.67
C SER A 242 32.74 -9.32 27.54
N TRP A 243 31.79 -9.77 26.72
CA TRP A 243 31.49 -11.19 26.48
C TRP A 243 31.86 -11.65 25.06
N LEU A 244 32.48 -10.80 24.24
CA LEU A 244 32.89 -11.14 22.87
C LEU A 244 33.90 -12.31 22.81
N ASP A 245 34.64 -12.55 23.89
CA ASP A 245 35.58 -13.66 24.05
C ASP A 245 34.88 -15.03 24.16
N ARG A 246 33.64 -15.05 24.65
CA ARG A 246 32.86 -16.28 24.92
C ARG A 246 31.72 -16.48 23.95
N ILE A 247 31.08 -15.39 23.53
CA ILE A 247 29.89 -15.39 22.68
C ILE A 247 30.19 -14.58 21.41
N PRO A 248 30.07 -15.19 20.21
CA PRO A 248 30.37 -14.52 18.96
C PRO A 248 29.20 -13.61 18.54
N PHE A 249 29.07 -12.46 19.22
CA PHE A 249 28.04 -11.46 18.92
C PHE A 249 28.36 -10.71 17.62
N THR A 250 27.35 -10.58 16.77
CA THR A 250 27.29 -9.61 15.69
C THR A 250 26.03 -8.78 15.87
N VAL A 251 26.13 -7.45 15.82
CA VAL A 251 24.97 -6.57 16.05
C VAL A 251 24.48 -6.00 14.72
N LEU A 252 23.18 -6.03 14.46
CA LEU A 252 22.54 -5.31 13.36
C LEU A 252 21.66 -4.20 13.95
N LEU A 253 21.86 -2.97 13.50
CA LEU A 253 21.10 -1.80 13.94
C LEU A 253 20.23 -1.33 12.78
N GLY A 254 18.90 -1.42 12.95
CA GLY A 254 17.94 -0.81 12.04
C GLY A 254 17.81 0.68 12.31
N ILE A 255 18.13 1.49 11.31
CA ILE A 255 18.13 2.95 11.36
C ILE A 255 17.08 3.45 10.37
N SER A 256 16.15 4.28 10.83
CA SER A 256 15.10 4.86 9.98
C SER A 256 15.53 6.20 9.38
N THR A 257 16.38 6.94 10.08
CA THR A 257 16.94 8.22 9.62
C THR A 257 18.30 8.00 8.92
N SER A 258 19.25 8.92 9.11
CA SER A 258 20.60 8.81 8.58
C SER A 258 21.56 8.25 9.64
N VAL A 259 22.65 7.63 9.17
CA VAL A 259 23.67 7.08 10.07
C VAL A 259 24.32 8.17 10.92
N GLU A 260 24.48 9.39 10.38
CA GLU A 260 25.11 10.50 11.09
C GLU A 260 24.24 11.00 12.26
N LEU A 261 22.92 11.05 12.07
CA LEU A 261 21.99 11.43 13.13
C LEU A 261 21.98 10.38 14.25
N PHE A 262 22.03 9.10 13.88
CA PHE A 262 22.13 8.01 14.84
C PHE A 262 23.47 8.02 15.59
N GLU A 263 24.59 8.21 14.89
CA GLU A 263 25.93 8.36 15.50
C GLU A 263 25.95 9.54 16.48
N GLY A 264 25.34 10.67 16.10
CA GLY A 264 25.25 11.87 16.96
C GLY A 264 24.49 11.65 18.27
N ARG A 265 23.60 10.64 18.34
CA ARG A 265 22.87 10.26 19.55
C ARG A 265 23.70 9.37 20.48
N LEU A 266 24.70 8.67 19.95
CA LEU A 266 25.52 7.75 20.72
C LEU A 266 26.72 8.48 21.36
N PRO A 267 27.02 8.24 22.64
CA PRO A 267 28.26 8.71 23.24
C PRO A 267 29.49 8.19 22.47
N ARG A 268 30.53 9.01 22.32
CA ARG A 268 31.78 8.62 21.63
C ARG A 268 32.43 7.35 22.18
N ALA A 269 32.29 7.13 23.49
CA ALA A 269 32.73 5.89 24.13
C ALA A 269 32.03 4.65 23.55
N CYS A 270 30.72 4.74 23.28
CA CYS A 270 29.94 3.66 22.70
C CYS A 270 30.34 3.41 21.23
N VAL A 271 30.50 4.48 20.44
CA VAL A 271 30.92 4.38 19.03
C VAL A 271 32.29 3.71 18.91
N SER A 272 33.21 3.97 19.84
CA SER A 272 34.54 3.33 19.85
C SER A 272 34.52 1.81 20.07
N LEU A 273 33.41 1.24 20.55
CA LEU A 273 33.24 -0.20 20.74
C LEU A 273 32.79 -0.92 19.47
N LEU A 274 32.31 -0.19 18.46
CA LEU A 274 31.64 -0.73 17.28
C LEU A 274 32.56 -0.63 16.06
N GLN A 275 32.58 -1.69 15.26
CA GLN A 275 33.10 -1.67 13.90
C GLN A 275 31.92 -1.72 12.93
N GLY A 276 31.49 -0.54 12.46
CA GLY A 276 30.30 -0.36 11.63
C GLY A 276 30.55 -0.62 10.14
N LYS A 277 29.68 -1.38 9.47
CA LYS A 277 29.51 -1.39 8.00
C LYS A 277 28.10 -0.93 7.66
N HIS A 278 27.97 0.02 6.75
CA HIS A 278 26.68 0.55 6.30
C HIS A 278 26.07 -0.32 5.20
N PHE A 279 24.77 -0.58 5.30
CA PHE A 279 23.95 -1.24 4.29
C PHE A 279 22.70 -0.40 4.05
N GLU A 280 22.41 -0.13 2.79
CA GLU A 280 21.25 0.65 2.39
C GLU A 280 20.20 -0.28 1.78
N VAL A 281 18.99 -0.23 2.32
CA VAL A 281 17.85 -0.93 1.72
C VAL A 281 17.24 -0.04 0.65
N GLN A 282 16.94 -0.60 -0.52
CA GLN A 282 16.34 0.15 -1.64
C GLN A 282 15.06 0.90 -1.21
N GLU A 283 14.89 2.09 -1.75
CA GLU A 283 13.72 2.94 -1.48
C GLU A 283 12.39 2.27 -1.90
N ALA A 284 11.35 2.49 -1.08
CA ALA A 284 10.02 1.90 -1.30
C ALA A 284 9.38 2.30 -2.64
N GLY A 285 9.65 3.51 -3.15
CA GLY A 285 9.06 4.03 -4.39
C GLY A 285 9.38 3.17 -5.61
N ASN A 286 10.66 2.85 -5.81
CA ASN A 286 11.10 1.97 -6.90
C ASN A 286 10.45 0.57 -6.82
N CYS A 287 10.21 0.08 -5.60
CA CYS A 287 9.54 -1.20 -5.41
C CYS A 287 8.04 -1.13 -5.75
N VAL A 288 7.35 -0.05 -5.36
CA VAL A 288 5.93 0.17 -5.70
C VAL A 288 5.74 0.29 -7.20
N ASP A 289 6.60 1.01 -7.91
CA ASP A 289 6.55 1.12 -9.37
C ASP A 289 6.75 -0.23 -10.05
N ARG A 290 7.74 -1.03 -9.60
CA ARG A 290 7.95 -2.40 -10.09
C ARG A 290 6.75 -3.32 -9.84
N ILE A 291 6.14 -3.22 -8.66
CA ILE A 291 4.92 -3.97 -8.33
C ILE A 291 3.79 -3.55 -9.27
N TYR A 292 3.53 -2.25 -9.40
CA TYR A 292 2.47 -1.73 -10.26
C TYR A 292 2.65 -2.16 -11.72
N GLU A 293 3.86 -1.97 -12.26
CA GLU A 293 4.22 -2.39 -13.62
C GLU A 293 3.98 -3.89 -13.81
N SER A 294 4.47 -4.75 -12.90
CA SER A 294 4.29 -6.20 -13.01
C SER A 294 2.83 -6.65 -12.91
N LEU A 295 1.97 -5.91 -12.20
CA LEU A 295 0.55 -6.25 -12.06
C LEU A 295 -0.25 -5.89 -13.32
N GLN A 296 0.05 -4.76 -13.95
CA GLN A 296 -0.71 -4.24 -15.09
C GLN A 296 -0.22 -4.77 -16.44
N THR A 297 1.06 -5.10 -16.55
CA THR A 297 1.71 -5.60 -17.79
C THR A 297 1.67 -7.12 -17.93
N ASP A 298 0.95 -7.80 -17.04
CA ASP A 298 0.82 -9.26 -17.07
C ASP A 298 0.20 -9.73 -18.39
N PRO A 299 0.90 -10.55 -19.22
CA PRO A 299 0.34 -11.06 -20.46
C PRO A 299 -0.85 -12.01 -20.25
N GLN A 300 -1.00 -12.56 -19.04
CA GLN A 300 -2.16 -13.36 -18.63
C GLN A 300 -3.13 -12.57 -17.73
N GLY A 301 -2.95 -11.24 -17.66
CA GLY A 301 -3.80 -10.35 -16.89
C GLY A 301 -5.24 -10.44 -17.37
N LYS A 302 -6.16 -10.55 -16.40
CA LYS A 302 -7.62 -10.53 -16.63
C LYS A 302 -8.30 -9.30 -16.05
N LEU A 303 -7.60 -8.55 -15.19
CA LEU A 303 -8.11 -7.43 -14.43
C LEU A 303 -7.05 -6.33 -14.37
N TRP A 304 -7.46 -5.10 -14.65
CA TRP A 304 -6.63 -3.90 -14.59
C TRP A 304 -7.21 -2.86 -13.64
N LEU A 305 -6.33 -2.04 -13.06
CA LEU A 305 -6.74 -0.89 -12.25
C LEU A 305 -6.96 0.32 -13.16
N GLY A 306 -8.13 0.94 -13.05
CA GLY A 306 -8.51 2.14 -13.78
C GLY A 306 -7.81 3.40 -13.29
N ARG A 307 -7.96 4.49 -14.06
CA ARG A 307 -7.29 5.78 -13.86
C ARG A 307 -7.43 6.30 -12.42
N ASN A 308 -8.66 6.36 -11.90
CA ASN A 308 -8.93 6.97 -10.60
C ASN A 308 -8.33 6.15 -9.44
N VAL A 309 -8.32 4.83 -9.61
CA VAL A 309 -7.76 3.90 -8.62
C VAL A 309 -6.24 4.03 -8.63
N THR A 310 -5.63 3.90 -9.80
CA THR A 310 -4.19 4.06 -9.97
C THR A 310 -3.71 5.41 -9.46
N SER A 311 -4.34 6.52 -9.86
CA SER A 311 -3.92 7.86 -9.40
C SER A 311 -4.03 8.00 -7.90
N THR A 312 -5.13 7.56 -7.29
CA THR A 312 -5.32 7.64 -5.83
C THR A 312 -4.32 6.75 -5.08
N LEU A 313 -3.99 5.56 -5.60
CA LEU A 313 -3.02 4.65 -4.99
C LEU A 313 -1.59 5.21 -5.09
N LEU A 314 -1.22 5.75 -6.25
CA LEU A 314 0.09 6.35 -6.48
C LEU A 314 0.26 7.66 -5.70
N GLU A 315 -0.71 8.58 -5.76
CA GLU A 315 -0.70 9.80 -4.93
C GLU A 315 -0.51 9.45 -3.45
N LYS A 316 -1.18 8.39 -2.97
CA LYS A 316 -1.04 7.95 -1.58
C LYS A 316 0.33 7.37 -1.24
N THR A 317 0.95 6.64 -2.15
CA THR A 317 2.29 6.08 -1.90
C THR A 317 3.38 7.13 -1.97
N HIS A 318 3.16 8.20 -2.74
CA HIS A 318 4.09 9.33 -2.83
C HIS A 318 3.89 10.31 -1.66
N ASP A 319 2.65 10.67 -1.33
CA ASP A 319 2.34 11.67 -0.29
C ASP A 319 2.46 11.11 1.13
N TYR A 320 2.23 9.80 1.30
CA TYR A 320 2.34 9.12 2.60
C TYR A 320 3.46 8.08 2.52
N PHE A 321 4.30 7.99 3.56
CA PHE A 321 5.30 6.95 3.71
C PHE A 321 4.65 5.57 3.85
N GLN A 322 4.28 4.96 2.72
CA GLN A 322 3.65 3.65 2.67
C GLN A 322 4.68 2.59 2.31
N THR A 323 4.59 1.43 2.97
CA THR A 323 5.42 0.29 2.62
C THR A 323 4.86 -0.41 1.37
N PRO A 324 5.69 -1.09 0.58
CA PRO A 324 5.22 -1.88 -0.57
C PRO A 324 4.15 -2.92 -0.20
N GLU A 325 4.19 -3.48 1.00
CA GLU A 325 3.16 -4.40 1.49
C GLU A 325 1.85 -3.68 1.82
N ALA A 326 1.91 -2.43 2.29
CA ALA A 326 0.71 -1.60 2.46
C ALA A 326 0.07 -1.30 1.10
N PHE A 327 0.88 -1.00 0.08
CA PHE A 327 0.41 -0.86 -1.30
C PHE A 327 -0.25 -2.15 -1.81
N SER A 328 0.36 -3.32 -1.58
CA SER A 328 -0.24 -4.63 -1.92
C SER A 328 -1.60 -4.84 -1.24
N ARG A 329 -1.73 -4.54 0.05
CA ARG A 329 -3.02 -4.59 0.77
C ARG A 329 -4.03 -3.58 0.22
N MET A 330 -3.55 -2.42 -0.21
CA MET A 330 -4.39 -1.43 -0.87
C MET A 330 -4.92 -1.99 -2.18
N VAL A 331 -4.09 -2.51 -3.08
CA VAL A 331 -4.53 -3.17 -4.33
C VAL A 331 -5.55 -4.30 -4.05
N LYS A 332 -5.28 -5.15 -3.05
CA LYS A 332 -6.18 -6.23 -2.62
C LYS A 332 -7.57 -5.70 -2.26
N THR A 333 -7.61 -4.68 -1.41
CA THR A 333 -8.85 -4.16 -0.82
C THR A 333 -9.53 -3.12 -1.72
N SER A 334 -8.77 -2.48 -2.61
CA SER A 334 -9.23 -1.44 -3.52
C SER A 334 -9.90 -2.01 -4.75
N ALA A 335 -9.30 -3.04 -5.35
CA ALA A 335 -9.71 -3.51 -6.66
C ALA A 335 -10.25 -4.93 -6.62
N ILE A 336 -9.52 -5.86 -6.00
CA ILE A 336 -9.80 -7.29 -6.17
C ILE A 336 -10.99 -7.74 -5.32
N ILE A 337 -11.07 -7.28 -4.06
CA ILE A 337 -12.24 -7.58 -3.21
C ILE A 337 -13.50 -6.90 -3.77
N PRO A 338 -13.52 -5.58 -4.05
CA PRO A 338 -14.73 -4.92 -4.53
C PRO A 338 -15.20 -5.44 -5.88
N HIS A 339 -14.28 -5.66 -6.83
CA HIS A 339 -14.60 -6.18 -8.16
C HIS A 339 -15.26 -7.56 -8.06
N VAL A 340 -14.64 -8.53 -7.39
CA VAL A 340 -15.24 -9.87 -7.25
C VAL A 340 -16.47 -9.87 -6.33
N SER A 341 -16.55 -8.90 -5.40
CA SER A 341 -17.72 -8.75 -4.53
C SER A 341 -18.93 -8.13 -5.22
N ALA A 342 -18.73 -7.31 -6.26
CA ALA A 342 -19.76 -6.57 -6.97
C ALA A 342 -20.10 -7.18 -8.33
N PHE A 343 -19.23 -8.01 -8.90
CA PHE A 343 -19.49 -8.72 -10.15
C PHE A 343 -20.05 -10.12 -9.89
N SER A 344 -21.35 -10.28 -10.14
CA SER A 344 -21.88 -11.59 -10.51
C SER A 344 -21.86 -11.70 -12.04
N PHE A 345 -21.51 -12.87 -12.60
CA PHE A 345 -21.79 -13.14 -14.01
C PHE A 345 -23.31 -13.05 -14.33
N ALA A 346 -24.17 -13.08 -13.31
CA ALA A 346 -25.60 -12.78 -13.44
C ALA A 346 -25.90 -11.27 -13.68
N ASP A 347 -24.97 -10.37 -13.35
CA ASP A 347 -25.03 -8.93 -13.71
C ASP A 347 -24.59 -8.66 -15.16
N LEU A 348 -24.37 -9.72 -15.96
CA LEU A 348 -24.39 -9.59 -17.43
C LEU A 348 -25.79 -9.28 -17.96
N GLY A 349 -26.82 -9.30 -17.11
CA GLY A 349 -28.09 -8.67 -17.42
C GLY A 349 -27.86 -7.20 -17.77
N PHE A 350 -28.34 -6.81 -18.95
CA PHE A 350 -28.37 -5.49 -19.60
C PHE A 350 -28.89 -4.30 -18.74
N GLN A 351 -28.75 -4.29 -17.42
CA GLN A 351 -29.19 -3.20 -16.54
C GLN A 351 -28.17 -2.06 -16.39
N SER A 352 -27.10 -2.05 -17.20
CA SER A 352 -26.22 -0.89 -17.33
C SER A 352 -26.65 -0.08 -18.54
N ASN A 353 -26.80 1.25 -18.38
CA ASN A 353 -27.14 2.25 -19.42
C ASN A 353 -26.31 2.15 -20.73
N ARG A 354 -25.28 1.29 -20.78
CA ARG A 354 -24.39 1.07 -21.92
C ARG A 354 -24.71 -0.18 -22.73
N GLY A 355 -25.42 -1.16 -22.16
CA GLY A 355 -26.02 -2.24 -22.94
C GLY A 355 -27.00 -1.64 -23.95
N ASP A 356 -27.79 -0.66 -23.51
CA ASP A 356 -28.69 0.13 -24.37
C ASP A 356 -27.92 0.81 -25.50
N ARG A 357 -26.78 1.45 -25.22
CA ARG A 357 -25.93 2.11 -26.25
C ARG A 357 -25.37 1.14 -27.28
N PHE A 358 -24.90 -0.04 -26.85
CA PHE A 358 -24.40 -1.04 -27.78
C PHE A 358 -25.53 -1.59 -28.68
N CYS A 359 -26.72 -1.79 -28.11
CA CYS A 359 -27.90 -2.11 -28.90
C CYS A 359 -28.31 -0.97 -29.84
N GLU A 360 -28.18 0.29 -29.42
CA GLU A 360 -28.40 1.47 -30.28
C GLU A 360 -27.40 1.48 -31.45
N ASP A 361 -26.11 1.26 -31.20
CA ASP A 361 -25.07 1.21 -32.24
C ASP A 361 -25.32 0.07 -33.25
N LEU A 362 -25.75 -1.11 -32.78
CA LEU A 362 -26.13 -2.24 -33.64
C LEU A 362 -27.39 -1.97 -34.46
N LEU A 363 -28.35 -1.24 -33.91
CA LEU A 363 -29.55 -0.79 -34.65
C LEU A 363 -29.18 0.23 -35.73
N GLU A 364 -28.27 1.16 -35.43
CA GLU A 364 -27.74 2.12 -36.40
C GLU A 364 -26.92 1.44 -37.51
N ALA A 365 -26.19 0.37 -37.17
CA ALA A 365 -25.46 -0.47 -38.12
C ALA A 365 -26.36 -1.34 -39.01
N GLY A 366 -27.67 -1.40 -38.74
CA GLY A 366 -28.65 -2.11 -39.57
C GLY A 366 -28.84 -3.59 -39.21
N SER A 367 -28.49 -3.99 -37.99
CA SER A 367 -28.62 -5.38 -37.48
C SER A 367 -29.70 -5.51 -36.38
N PRO A 368 -30.99 -5.36 -36.69
CA PRO A 368 -32.06 -5.45 -35.68
C PRO A 368 -32.30 -6.88 -35.19
N ASP A 369 -31.97 -7.89 -35.99
CA ASP A 369 -32.13 -9.30 -35.63
C ASP A 369 -31.11 -9.71 -34.55
N ASP A 370 -29.89 -9.18 -34.62
CA ASP A 370 -28.82 -9.42 -33.63
C ASP A 370 -29.18 -8.79 -32.27
N VAL A 371 -29.83 -7.62 -32.27
CA VAL A 371 -30.32 -6.98 -31.04
C VAL A 371 -31.46 -7.77 -30.42
N ARG A 372 -32.37 -8.31 -31.24
CA ARG A 372 -33.43 -9.20 -30.73
C ARG A 372 -32.84 -10.46 -30.11
N SER A 373 -31.85 -11.08 -30.76
CA SER A 373 -31.21 -12.28 -30.20
C SER A 373 -30.43 -11.98 -28.93
N LEU A 374 -29.80 -10.81 -28.79
CA LEU A 374 -29.13 -10.38 -27.55
C LEU A 374 -30.10 -10.22 -26.37
N LEU A 375 -31.33 -9.76 -26.62
CA LEU A 375 -32.32 -9.50 -25.57
C LEU A 375 -33.17 -10.72 -25.21
N GLU A 376 -33.42 -11.63 -26.16
CA GLU A 376 -34.31 -12.78 -25.99
C GLU A 376 -33.57 -14.10 -25.71
N ASN A 377 -32.29 -14.22 -26.08
CA ASN A 377 -31.52 -15.45 -25.93
C ASN A 377 -30.29 -15.27 -25.03
N ASP A 378 -30.41 -15.76 -23.79
CA ASP A 378 -29.35 -15.72 -22.77
C ASP A 378 -28.05 -16.43 -23.21
N GLU A 379 -28.14 -17.51 -24.01
CA GLU A 379 -26.93 -18.22 -24.50
C GLU A 379 -26.18 -17.38 -25.53
N TYR A 380 -26.90 -16.69 -26.41
CA TYR A 380 -26.30 -15.81 -27.41
C TYR A 380 -25.67 -14.58 -26.74
N LEU A 381 -26.37 -13.99 -25.77
CA LEU A 381 -25.83 -12.90 -24.94
C LEU A 381 -24.55 -13.33 -24.23
N LEU A 382 -24.51 -14.51 -23.61
CA LEU A 382 -23.33 -14.99 -22.91
C LEU A 382 -22.14 -15.16 -23.87
N GLN A 383 -22.37 -15.69 -25.07
CA GLN A 383 -21.31 -15.87 -26.06
C GLN A 383 -20.73 -14.54 -26.54
N GLU A 384 -21.59 -13.57 -26.87
CA GLU A 384 -21.16 -12.23 -27.29
C GLU A 384 -20.47 -11.48 -26.15
N ALA A 385 -21.00 -11.56 -24.93
CA ALA A 385 -20.38 -11.00 -23.74
C ALA A 385 -18.96 -11.53 -23.52
N LEU A 386 -18.75 -12.84 -23.61
CA LEU A 386 -17.42 -13.45 -23.48
C LEU A 386 -16.48 -13.02 -24.60
N SER A 387 -16.97 -12.93 -25.84
CA SER A 387 -16.22 -12.43 -26.99
C SER A 387 -15.73 -11.01 -26.77
N HIS A 388 -16.63 -10.09 -26.41
CA HIS A 388 -16.31 -8.69 -26.16
C HIS A 388 -15.42 -8.48 -24.94
N VAL A 389 -15.64 -9.23 -23.86
CA VAL A 389 -14.72 -9.20 -22.70
C VAL A 389 -13.33 -9.65 -23.14
N SER A 390 -13.21 -10.74 -23.91
CA SER A 390 -11.89 -11.21 -24.38
C SER A 390 -11.20 -10.21 -25.31
N ALA A 391 -11.95 -9.55 -26.20
CA ALA A 391 -11.44 -8.50 -27.07
C ALA A 391 -10.98 -7.28 -26.25
N GLY A 392 -11.79 -6.83 -25.28
CA GLY A 392 -11.44 -5.73 -24.39
C GLY A 392 -10.20 -6.02 -23.53
N GLN A 393 -10.04 -7.26 -23.05
CA GLN A 393 -8.82 -7.71 -22.37
C GLN A 393 -7.59 -7.64 -23.28
N GLN A 394 -7.71 -8.03 -24.55
CA GLN A 394 -6.62 -7.90 -25.53
C GLN A 394 -6.27 -6.43 -25.80
N SER A 395 -7.27 -5.56 -25.96
CA SER A 395 -7.05 -4.12 -26.11
C SER A 395 -6.31 -3.53 -24.90
N MET A 396 -6.68 -3.93 -23.67
CA MET A 396 -5.96 -3.50 -22.47
C MET A 396 -4.50 -3.95 -22.47
N GLN A 397 -4.21 -5.19 -22.87
CA GLN A 397 -2.84 -5.67 -23.01
C GLN A 397 -2.05 -4.85 -24.03
N GLN A 398 -2.66 -4.52 -25.16
CA GLN A 398 -2.04 -3.69 -26.20
C GLN A 398 -1.75 -2.26 -25.70
N ILE A 399 -2.67 -1.66 -24.93
CA ILE A 399 -2.45 -0.33 -24.31
C ILE A 399 -1.22 -0.36 -23.39
N PHE A 400 -1.11 -1.35 -22.50
CA PHE A 400 0.05 -1.44 -21.60
C PHE A 400 1.35 -1.80 -22.34
N GLN A 401 1.29 -2.57 -23.43
CA GLN A 401 2.44 -2.77 -24.31
C GLN A 401 2.88 -1.47 -24.98
N ALA A 402 1.93 -0.65 -25.46
CA ALA A 402 2.24 0.67 -26.03
C ALA A 402 2.89 1.60 -25.00
N VAL A 403 2.41 1.58 -23.74
CA VAL A 403 3.04 2.32 -22.62
C VAL A 403 4.48 1.86 -22.40
N LEU A 404 4.75 0.55 -22.41
CA LEU A 404 6.10 0.01 -22.26
C LEU A 404 7.01 0.41 -23.44
N VAL A 405 6.50 0.43 -24.67
CA VAL A 405 7.23 0.92 -25.84
C VAL A 405 7.63 2.38 -25.65
N ILE A 406 6.67 3.24 -25.28
CA ILE A 406 6.94 4.66 -25.02
C ILE A 406 7.99 4.83 -23.92
N HIS A 407 7.84 4.10 -22.81
CA HIS A 407 8.81 4.14 -21.71
C HIS A 407 10.21 3.72 -22.15
N THR A 408 10.33 2.63 -22.92
CA THR A 408 11.60 2.13 -23.46
C THR A 408 12.24 3.18 -24.37
N CYS A 409 11.46 3.78 -25.26
CA CYS A 409 11.93 4.88 -26.11
C CYS A 409 12.45 6.05 -25.25
N ILE A 410 11.72 6.45 -24.20
CA ILE A 410 12.12 7.57 -23.33
C ILE A 410 13.40 7.27 -22.53
N GLN A 411 13.61 6.03 -22.08
CA GLN A 411 14.83 5.65 -21.38
C GLN A 411 16.09 5.85 -22.24
N HIS A 412 15.97 5.63 -23.55
CA HIS A 412 17.07 5.87 -24.50
C HIS A 412 17.23 7.35 -24.89
N THR A 413 16.22 8.20 -24.67
CA THR A 413 16.27 9.64 -25.02
C THR A 413 16.73 10.53 -23.85
N GLN A 414 16.42 10.18 -22.59
CA GLN A 414 16.67 11.04 -21.42
C GLN A 414 17.88 10.60 -20.60
N GLN A 415 19.10 11.05 -20.96
CA GLN A 415 20.29 10.87 -20.11
C GLN A 415 20.42 11.89 -18.95
N GLY A 416 19.38 12.69 -18.64
CA GLY A 416 19.47 13.71 -17.58
C GLY A 416 18.23 14.51 -17.18
N SER A 417 17.03 14.20 -17.69
CA SER A 417 15.77 14.78 -17.20
C SER A 417 15.05 13.80 -16.26
N LYS A 418 14.05 14.28 -15.49
CA LYS A 418 13.26 13.45 -14.55
C LYS A 418 12.81 12.17 -15.24
N LYS A 419 13.28 11.02 -14.76
CA LYS A 419 12.81 9.69 -15.21
C LYS A 419 11.29 9.66 -15.11
N THR A 420 10.62 9.55 -16.25
CA THR A 420 9.18 9.34 -16.29
C THR A 420 8.92 7.89 -15.94
N ASN A 421 8.22 7.64 -14.84
CA ASN A 421 7.91 6.28 -14.41
C ASN A 421 6.79 5.69 -15.28
N VAL A 422 6.79 4.36 -15.43
CA VAL A 422 5.72 3.62 -16.14
C VAL A 422 4.36 3.91 -15.53
N SER A 423 4.32 4.12 -14.22
CA SER A 423 3.13 4.47 -13.45
C SER A 423 2.47 5.77 -13.92
N ASP A 424 3.25 6.84 -14.15
CA ASP A 424 2.76 8.12 -14.67
C ASP A 424 2.23 8.01 -16.10
N LEU A 425 2.96 7.29 -16.96
CA LEU A 425 2.54 7.05 -18.34
C LEU A 425 1.25 6.23 -18.39
N SER A 426 1.13 5.23 -17.51
CA SER A 426 -0.07 4.40 -17.38
C SER A 426 -1.30 5.21 -16.99
N VAL A 427 -1.18 6.17 -16.06
CA VAL A 427 -2.30 7.04 -15.68
C VAL A 427 -2.82 7.85 -16.87
N ARG A 428 -1.91 8.33 -17.73
CA ARG A 428 -2.27 9.08 -18.96
C ARG A 428 -2.83 8.17 -20.06
N ALA A 429 -2.34 6.95 -20.18
CA ALA A 429 -2.90 5.96 -21.11
C ALA A 429 -4.34 5.61 -20.70
N LEU A 430 -4.56 5.34 -19.42
CA LEU A 430 -5.88 5.02 -18.86
C LEU A 430 -6.88 6.19 -18.94
N SER A 431 -6.42 7.42 -19.19
CA SER A 431 -7.26 8.58 -19.45
C SER A 431 -7.54 8.84 -20.92
N GLY A 432 -6.89 8.12 -21.85
CA GLY A 432 -6.93 8.39 -23.28
C GLY A 432 -6.13 9.63 -23.72
N GLU A 433 -5.38 10.26 -22.82
CA GLU A 433 -4.67 11.52 -23.10
C GLU A 433 -3.21 11.31 -23.53
N LEU A 434 -2.71 10.05 -23.55
CA LEU A 434 -1.30 9.76 -23.80
C LEU A 434 -0.88 10.04 -25.25
N ASN A 435 -1.73 9.73 -26.23
CA ASN A 435 -1.42 9.93 -27.65
C ASN A 435 -1.22 11.42 -27.98
N ASP A 436 -2.11 12.28 -27.48
CA ASP A 436 -2.07 13.74 -27.67
C ASP A 436 -1.15 14.46 -26.68
N SER A 437 -0.37 13.71 -25.89
CA SER A 437 0.48 14.30 -24.88
C SER A 437 1.81 14.78 -25.46
N GLN A 438 2.32 15.90 -24.93
CA GLN A 438 3.65 16.40 -25.27
C GLN A 438 4.76 15.36 -25.04
N VAL A 439 4.55 14.39 -24.16
CA VAL A 439 5.53 13.32 -23.90
C VAL A 439 5.67 12.37 -25.11
N ALA A 440 4.56 12.04 -25.78
CA ALA A 440 4.60 11.22 -26.99
C ALA A 440 5.23 12.00 -28.16
N ASP A 441 4.86 13.27 -28.33
CA ASP A 441 5.45 14.14 -29.35
C ASP A 441 6.95 14.35 -29.16
N ASP A 442 7.38 14.67 -27.93
CA ASP A 442 8.80 14.84 -27.59
C ASP A 442 9.58 13.53 -27.77
N MET A 443 8.96 12.38 -27.46
CA MET A 443 9.55 11.06 -27.71
C MET A 443 9.74 10.83 -29.22
N LEU A 444 8.71 11.02 -30.05
CA LEU A 444 8.82 10.85 -31.50
C LEU A 444 9.86 11.80 -32.10
N ALA A 445 9.88 13.07 -31.66
CA ALA A 445 10.85 14.07 -32.10
C ALA A 445 12.28 13.69 -31.70
N THR A 446 12.49 13.13 -30.52
CA THR A 446 13.83 12.70 -30.07
C THR A 446 14.30 11.44 -30.78
N VAL A 447 13.42 10.46 -31.02
CA VAL A 447 13.74 9.27 -31.82
C VAL A 447 14.17 9.66 -33.24
N ARG A 448 13.55 10.69 -33.84
CA ARG A 448 13.99 11.23 -35.15
C ARG A 448 15.44 11.72 -35.15
N THR A 449 16.01 12.08 -34.01
CA THR A 449 17.38 12.61 -33.89
C THR A 449 18.46 11.55 -33.60
N PHE A 450 18.07 10.28 -33.44
CA PHE A 450 18.97 9.19 -33.05
C PHE A 450 20.04 8.91 -34.10
N ASP A 451 21.25 8.59 -33.61
CA ASP A 451 22.33 8.01 -34.41
C ASP A 451 22.14 6.49 -34.55
N SER A 452 22.88 5.87 -35.47
CA SER A 452 22.76 4.43 -35.72
C SER A 452 23.02 3.55 -34.50
N GLU A 453 23.90 3.97 -33.58
CA GLU A 453 24.17 3.21 -32.36
C GLU A 453 22.97 3.22 -31.40
N LYS A 454 22.39 4.40 -31.14
CA LYS A 454 21.20 4.52 -30.28
C LYS A 454 19.97 3.89 -30.90
N LEU A 455 19.80 4.02 -32.22
CA LEU A 455 18.69 3.37 -32.92
C LEU A 455 18.83 1.84 -32.87
N GLY A 456 20.03 1.30 -33.03
CA GLY A 456 20.29 -0.13 -32.88
C GLY A 456 19.94 -0.65 -31.48
N LEU A 457 20.39 0.05 -30.44
CA LEU A 457 20.04 -0.29 -29.06
C LEU A 457 18.52 -0.21 -28.79
N LEU A 458 17.86 0.82 -29.32
CA LEU A 458 16.41 0.97 -29.20
C LEU A 458 15.68 -0.19 -29.90
N LEU A 459 16.05 -0.50 -31.14
CA LEU A 459 15.48 -1.64 -31.85
C LEU A 459 15.69 -2.93 -31.05
N ASP A 460 16.90 -3.23 -30.59
CA ASP A 460 17.16 -4.44 -29.79
C ASP A 460 16.35 -4.51 -28.49
N SER A 461 16.07 -3.36 -27.86
CA SER A 461 15.27 -3.27 -26.64
C SER A 461 13.76 -3.43 -26.85
N LEU A 462 13.25 -3.19 -28.07
CA LEU A 462 11.82 -3.28 -28.35
C LEU A 462 11.33 -4.74 -28.32
N PRO A 463 10.19 -5.04 -27.66
CA PRO A 463 9.68 -6.40 -27.54
C PRO A 463 9.42 -7.04 -28.91
N LYS A 464 9.85 -8.30 -29.08
CA LYS A 464 9.54 -9.10 -30.29
C LYS A 464 8.05 -9.47 -30.41
N THR A 465 7.28 -9.26 -29.34
CA THR A 465 5.84 -9.54 -29.25
C THR A 465 4.96 -8.42 -29.79
N LEU A 466 5.56 -7.37 -30.35
CA LEU A 466 4.82 -6.26 -30.94
C LEU A 466 4.01 -6.74 -32.17
N PRO A 467 2.82 -6.16 -32.44
CA PRO A 467 1.99 -6.59 -33.55
C PRO A 467 2.72 -6.54 -34.89
N ALA A 468 2.39 -7.49 -35.77
CA ALA A 468 2.93 -7.55 -37.14
C ALA A 468 2.66 -6.27 -37.96
N VAL A 469 1.70 -5.45 -37.53
CA VAL A 469 1.35 -4.14 -38.11
C VAL A 469 2.55 -3.18 -38.15
N LEU A 470 3.47 -3.27 -37.19
CA LEU A 470 4.64 -2.39 -37.15
C LEU A 470 5.69 -2.71 -38.23
N ALA A 471 5.57 -3.82 -38.97
CA ALA A 471 6.57 -4.32 -39.93
C ALA A 471 8.01 -4.20 -39.40
N LEU A 472 8.17 -4.40 -38.07
CA LEU A 472 9.39 -4.08 -37.36
C LEU A 472 10.53 -5.00 -37.78
N GLU A 473 10.22 -6.22 -38.21
CA GLU A 473 11.20 -7.17 -38.76
C GLU A 473 11.80 -6.67 -40.07
N ASP A 474 11.00 -6.07 -40.95
CA ASP A 474 11.48 -5.48 -42.21
C ASP A 474 12.35 -4.25 -41.94
N ILE A 475 11.95 -3.41 -40.97
CA ILE A 475 12.76 -2.25 -40.52
C ILE A 475 14.08 -2.70 -39.89
N ARG A 476 14.07 -3.76 -39.07
CA ARG A 476 15.30 -4.32 -38.48
C ARG A 476 16.23 -4.90 -39.54
N ALA A 477 15.69 -5.62 -40.52
CA ALA A 477 16.47 -6.19 -41.60
C ALA A 477 17.11 -5.09 -42.47
N ASP A 478 16.33 -4.10 -42.90
CA ASP A 478 16.83 -2.97 -43.68
C ASP A 478 17.88 -2.17 -42.90
N PHE A 479 17.65 -1.95 -41.60
CA PHE A 479 18.62 -1.27 -40.74
C PHE A 479 19.92 -2.07 -40.58
N ALA A 480 19.83 -3.39 -40.35
CA ALA A 480 21.02 -4.25 -40.21
C ALA A 480 21.86 -4.26 -41.50
N THR A 481 21.21 -4.35 -42.68
CA THR A 481 21.94 -4.30 -43.96
C THR A 481 22.63 -2.95 -44.18
N LEU A 482 22.01 -1.85 -43.77
CA LEU A 482 22.58 -0.50 -43.87
C LEU A 482 23.78 -0.31 -42.93
N VAL A 483 23.70 -0.84 -41.70
CA VAL A 483 24.79 -0.78 -40.71
C VAL A 483 25.97 -1.66 -41.13
N GLU A 484 25.71 -2.88 -41.63
CA GLU A 484 26.76 -3.76 -42.16
C GLU A 484 27.47 -3.12 -43.37
N ALA A 485 26.74 -2.45 -44.25
CA ALA A 485 27.29 -1.72 -45.40
C ALA A 485 28.13 -0.49 -45.00
N ASN A 486 27.99 0.00 -43.76
CA ASN A 486 28.68 1.20 -43.27
C ASN A 486 29.64 0.93 -42.09
N ALA A 487 30.06 -0.33 -41.90
CA ALA A 487 30.88 -0.77 -40.76
C ALA A 487 32.25 -0.07 -40.63
N GLU A 488 32.73 0.63 -41.66
CA GLU A 488 34.03 1.33 -41.69
C GLU A 488 33.95 2.85 -41.43
N PHE A 489 32.76 3.44 -41.26
CA PHE A 489 32.58 4.90 -41.16
C PHE A 489 31.95 5.37 -39.83
N GLU A 490 31.93 6.70 -39.60
CA GLU A 490 31.22 7.31 -38.46
C GLU A 490 29.75 6.86 -38.38
N PRO A 491 29.14 6.83 -37.17
CA PRO A 491 27.75 6.43 -37.00
C PRO A 491 26.83 7.29 -37.86
N LEU A 492 25.91 6.63 -38.58
CA LEU A 492 24.96 7.27 -39.48
C LEU A 492 24.06 8.22 -38.69
N ARG A 493 23.75 9.37 -39.28
CA ARG A 493 22.96 10.42 -38.62
C ARG A 493 21.78 10.81 -39.47
N SER A 494 20.65 11.00 -38.81
CA SER A 494 19.44 11.49 -39.47
C SER A 494 19.56 12.96 -39.83
N GLU A 495 18.76 13.41 -40.81
CA GLU A 495 18.66 14.82 -41.19
C GLU A 495 18.34 15.75 -39.98
N TYR A 496 17.62 15.23 -38.98
CA TYR A 496 17.13 15.98 -37.83
C TYR A 496 18.15 16.16 -36.70
N ASN A 497 19.34 15.54 -36.80
CA ASN A 497 20.38 15.66 -35.78
C ASN A 497 21.01 17.07 -35.77
N ILE A 498 21.17 17.69 -34.60
CA ILE A 498 21.67 19.08 -34.44
C ILE A 498 23.05 19.29 -35.08
N ASN A 499 23.87 18.23 -35.15
CA ASN A 499 25.20 18.26 -35.74
C ASN A 499 25.21 18.23 -37.28
N SER A 500 24.05 18.09 -37.95
CA SER A 500 23.89 18.21 -39.41
C SER A 500 23.77 19.67 -39.89
N SER A 501 23.67 20.63 -38.96
CA SER A 501 23.56 22.06 -39.29
C SER A 501 24.94 22.72 -39.42
N VAL A 502 25.30 23.16 -40.63
CA VAL A 502 26.54 23.89 -40.89
C VAL A 502 26.23 25.38 -40.93
N VAL A 503 26.95 26.17 -40.13
CA VAL A 503 26.84 27.63 -40.17
C VAL A 503 27.54 28.15 -41.43
N LYS A 504 26.78 28.61 -42.42
CA LYS A 504 27.31 29.30 -43.59
C LYS A 504 27.49 30.78 -43.25
N THR A 505 28.73 31.25 -43.24
CA THR A 505 29.03 32.69 -43.23
C THR A 505 28.94 33.24 -44.65
N THR A 506 27.91 34.02 -44.97
CA THR A 506 27.87 34.82 -46.20
C THR A 506 28.23 36.26 -45.87
N VAL A 507 29.23 36.79 -46.58
CA VAL A 507 29.61 38.21 -46.48
C VAL A 507 28.83 38.97 -47.54
N VAL A 508 27.81 39.73 -47.12
CA VAL A 508 27.08 40.64 -48.00
C VAL A 508 27.33 42.06 -47.52
N GLN A 509 27.92 42.90 -48.38
CA GLN A 509 28.20 44.32 -48.12
C GLN A 509 28.83 44.58 -46.74
N GLN A 510 29.97 43.94 -46.46
CA GLN A 510 30.79 44.14 -45.24
C GLN A 510 30.13 43.77 -43.90
N ARG A 511 28.95 43.13 -43.90
CA ARG A 511 28.37 42.50 -42.70
C ARG A 511 28.40 40.98 -42.87
N ILE A 512 28.90 40.27 -41.84
CA ILE A 512 28.88 38.81 -41.77
C ILE A 512 27.46 38.41 -41.37
N LEU A 513 26.71 37.81 -42.29
CA LEU A 513 25.46 37.12 -41.96
C LEU A 513 25.78 35.64 -41.75
N LEU A 514 25.52 35.16 -40.54
CA LEU A 514 25.56 33.75 -40.19
C LEU A 514 24.19 33.16 -40.53
N SER A 515 24.09 32.40 -41.62
CA SER A 515 22.88 31.63 -41.94
C SER A 515 23.11 30.16 -41.60
N LYS A 516 22.18 29.54 -40.89
CA LYS A 516 22.19 28.08 -40.67
C LYS A 516 21.79 27.40 -41.98
N GLY A 517 22.70 26.68 -42.62
CA GLY A 517 22.42 25.86 -43.81
C GLY A 517 22.48 24.38 -43.47
N LYS A 518 21.64 23.56 -44.12
CA LYS A 518 21.73 22.08 -44.02
C LYS A 518 23.06 21.60 -44.62
N ALA A 519 23.76 20.67 -43.95
CA ALA A 519 24.89 19.95 -44.54
C ALA A 519 24.43 19.13 -45.76
N ASN A 520 25.31 18.88 -46.73
CA ASN A 520 25.04 17.89 -47.76
C ASN A 520 25.13 16.51 -47.10
N LEU A 521 23.97 15.87 -46.85
CA LEU A 521 23.88 14.52 -46.29
C LEU A 521 24.47 13.49 -47.28
N SER A 522 25.13 12.45 -46.75
CA SER A 522 25.58 11.31 -47.57
C SER A 522 24.37 10.55 -48.14
N GLU A 523 24.55 9.82 -49.25
CA GLU A 523 23.49 8.94 -49.78
C GLU A 523 23.04 7.91 -48.73
N GLN A 524 23.97 7.42 -47.91
CA GLN A 524 23.68 6.51 -46.80
C GLN A 524 22.93 7.17 -45.64
N ASP A 525 23.17 8.46 -45.36
CA ASP A 525 22.43 9.22 -44.34
C ASP A 525 20.99 9.51 -44.78
N ILE A 526 20.76 9.65 -46.10
CA ILE A 526 19.42 9.81 -46.68
C ILE A 526 18.62 8.50 -46.54
N GLU A 527 19.22 7.36 -46.88
CA GLU A 527 18.57 6.05 -46.68
C GLU A 527 18.34 5.77 -45.19
N TYR A 528 19.30 6.13 -44.31
CA TYR A 528 19.11 6.07 -42.86
C TYR A 528 17.93 6.94 -42.39
N THR A 529 17.82 8.17 -42.90
CA THR A 529 16.70 9.08 -42.57
C THR A 529 15.36 8.48 -43.00
N ARG A 530 15.29 7.80 -44.16
CA ARG A 530 14.06 7.10 -44.58
C ARG A 530 13.68 5.95 -43.65
N ILE A 531 14.65 5.19 -43.15
CA ILE A 531 14.39 4.11 -42.19
C ILE A 531 13.86 4.70 -40.87
N VAL A 532 14.45 5.79 -40.40
CA VAL A 532 14.00 6.50 -39.19
C VAL A 532 12.59 7.06 -39.36
N ASP A 533 12.28 7.71 -40.49
CA ASP A 533 10.95 8.23 -40.78
C ASP A 533 9.90 7.11 -40.90
N ARG A 534 10.27 5.97 -41.50
CA ARG A 534 9.40 4.79 -41.59
C ARG A 534 9.11 4.21 -40.21
N LEU A 535 10.12 4.12 -39.33
CA LEU A 535 9.94 3.68 -37.95
C LEU A 535 9.04 4.63 -37.16
N VAL A 536 9.28 5.94 -37.27
CA VAL A 536 8.50 6.95 -36.54
C VAL A 536 7.05 6.98 -37.04
N GLY A 537 6.84 6.83 -38.35
CA GLY A 537 5.50 6.68 -38.93
C GLY A 537 4.77 5.44 -38.42
N ALA A 538 5.45 4.30 -38.43
CA ALA A 538 4.90 3.04 -37.91
C ALA A 538 4.57 3.13 -36.41
N LEU A 539 5.43 3.74 -35.60
CA LEU A 539 5.17 3.98 -34.18
C LEU A 539 3.96 4.90 -33.98
N GLN A 540 3.84 5.98 -34.76
CA GLN A 540 2.71 6.90 -34.65
C GLN A 540 1.38 6.25 -35.03
N GLU A 541 1.36 5.44 -36.09
CA GLU A 541 0.19 4.67 -36.51
C GLU A 541 -0.21 3.66 -35.42
N TYR A 542 0.75 2.88 -34.93
CA TYR A 542 0.54 1.93 -33.84
C TYR A 542 0.01 2.60 -32.56
N LEU A 543 0.58 3.73 -32.13
CA LEU A 543 0.11 4.43 -30.94
C LEU A 543 -1.31 4.99 -31.13
N THR A 544 -1.64 5.48 -32.33
CA THR A 544 -2.98 6.01 -32.63
C THR A 544 -4.04 4.91 -32.65
N GLU A 545 -3.70 3.73 -33.17
CA GLU A 545 -4.61 2.58 -33.19
C GLU A 545 -4.79 1.92 -31.81
N THR A 546 -3.73 1.90 -30.99
CA THR A 546 -3.74 1.16 -29.72
C THR A 546 -4.14 2.00 -28.50
N LEU A 547 -3.78 3.29 -28.44
CA LEU A 547 -4.06 4.16 -27.30
C LEU A 547 -5.48 4.72 -27.36
N ILE A 548 -6.47 3.83 -27.27
CA ILE A 548 -7.87 4.17 -27.13
C ILE A 548 -8.25 4.45 -25.68
N GLN A 549 -9.37 5.13 -25.47
CA GLN A 549 -9.89 5.37 -24.13
C GLN A 549 -10.52 4.07 -23.55
N PRO A 550 -9.99 3.48 -22.46
CA PRO A 550 -10.49 2.20 -21.94
C PRO A 550 -11.96 2.21 -21.52
N GLN A 551 -12.48 3.37 -21.10
CA GLN A 551 -13.89 3.52 -20.69
C GLN A 551 -14.86 3.55 -21.87
N GLU A 552 -14.38 3.58 -23.12
CA GLU A 552 -15.21 3.45 -24.32
C GLU A 552 -15.39 2.00 -24.75
N LEU A 553 -14.54 1.08 -24.25
CA LEU A 553 -14.68 -0.35 -24.51
C LEU A 553 -16.00 -0.86 -23.92
N PHE A 554 -16.72 -1.64 -24.73
CA PHE A 554 -17.93 -2.33 -24.29
C PHE A 554 -17.58 -3.30 -23.16
N MET A 555 -18.37 -3.29 -22.08
CA MET A 555 -18.18 -4.12 -20.88
C MET A 555 -16.83 -3.97 -20.18
N HIS A 556 -16.18 -2.80 -20.30
CA HIS A 556 -14.91 -2.56 -19.64
C HIS A 556 -14.97 -2.79 -18.13
N GLU A 557 -16.10 -2.58 -17.48
CA GLU A 557 -16.23 -2.77 -16.03
C GLU A 557 -15.94 -4.22 -15.61
N ALA A 558 -16.13 -5.21 -16.50
CA ALA A 558 -15.83 -6.62 -16.23
C ALA A 558 -14.32 -6.90 -16.05
N PHE A 559 -13.44 -6.07 -16.61
CA PHE A 559 -11.99 -6.25 -16.53
C PHE A 559 -11.22 -4.98 -16.09
N LEU A 560 -11.87 -3.83 -16.00
CA LEU A 560 -11.29 -2.56 -15.58
C LEU A 560 -12.02 -2.05 -14.34
N PHE A 561 -11.29 -1.92 -13.23
CA PHE A 561 -11.87 -1.42 -11.99
C PHE A 561 -11.55 0.07 -11.78
N ASP A 562 -12.56 0.95 -11.90
CA ASP A 562 -12.38 2.41 -11.81
C ASP A 562 -13.30 3.12 -10.79
N LEU A 563 -13.71 2.45 -9.70
CA LEU A 563 -14.58 3.06 -8.69
C LEU A 563 -13.82 3.95 -7.70
N ARG A 564 -14.07 5.26 -7.75
CA ARG A 564 -13.38 6.26 -6.91
C ARG A 564 -13.90 6.35 -5.45
N ASN A 565 -15.20 6.26 -5.24
CA ASN A 565 -15.82 6.57 -3.94
C ASN A 565 -15.45 5.58 -2.82
N PRO A 566 -15.53 4.25 -3.02
CA PRO A 566 -15.15 3.28 -1.98
C PRO A 566 -13.69 3.44 -1.53
N LEU A 567 -12.81 3.86 -2.44
CA LEU A 567 -11.38 4.02 -2.15
C LEU A 567 -11.08 5.20 -1.23
N LYS A 568 -11.76 6.33 -1.46
CA LYS A 568 -11.57 7.51 -0.62
C LYS A 568 -12.04 7.26 0.80
N GLU A 569 -13.17 6.59 0.97
CA GLU A 569 -13.75 6.30 2.28
C GLU A 569 -12.94 5.26 3.05
N ASN A 570 -12.52 4.17 2.40
CA ASN A 570 -11.80 3.07 3.06
C ASN A 570 -10.36 3.43 3.42
N PHE A 571 -9.63 4.09 2.51
CA PHE A 571 -8.19 4.32 2.69
C PHE A 571 -7.84 5.74 3.13
N THR A 572 -8.78 6.67 3.11
CA THR A 572 -8.60 8.05 3.63
C THR A 572 -9.86 8.44 4.38
N PRO A 573 -10.25 7.69 5.43
CA PRO A 573 -11.42 8.03 6.20
C PRO A 573 -11.23 9.44 6.75
N ARG A 574 -12.24 10.29 6.57
CA ARG A 574 -12.28 11.64 7.12
C ARG A 574 -13.29 11.66 8.27
N PRO A 575 -13.02 10.97 9.40
CA PRO A 575 -13.99 10.84 10.49
C PRO A 575 -14.36 12.20 11.07
N ARG A 576 -13.40 13.13 11.10
CA ARG A 576 -13.64 14.53 11.49
C ARG A 576 -14.68 15.19 10.60
N PHE A 577 -14.46 15.20 9.29
CA PHE A 577 -15.39 15.81 8.34
C PHE A 577 -16.76 15.16 8.40
N ALA A 578 -16.82 13.83 8.50
CA ALA A 578 -18.09 13.10 8.62
C ALA A 578 -18.84 13.50 9.90
N LEU A 579 -18.16 13.59 11.04
CA LEU A 579 -18.76 13.99 12.31
C LEU A 579 -19.19 15.46 12.32
N GLU A 580 -18.35 16.37 11.82
CA GLU A 580 -18.69 17.79 11.68
C GLU A 580 -19.88 18.00 10.72
N ARG A 581 -19.92 17.25 9.60
CA ARG A 581 -21.04 17.28 8.65
C ARG A 581 -22.32 16.72 9.25
N ALA A 582 -22.24 15.59 9.97
CA ALA A 582 -23.40 15.00 10.64
C ALA A 582 -23.98 15.92 11.74
N LEU A 583 -23.12 16.63 12.48
CA LEU A 583 -23.58 17.60 13.49
C LEU A 583 -24.04 18.93 12.89
N ALA A 584 -23.46 19.37 11.77
CA ALA A 584 -23.88 20.58 11.08
C ALA A 584 -25.19 20.37 10.28
N ASN A 585 -25.30 19.25 9.56
CA ASN A 585 -26.42 18.89 8.68
C ASN A 585 -26.87 17.45 8.95
N PRO A 586 -27.60 17.19 10.06
CA PRO A 586 -28.00 15.82 10.45
C PRO A 586 -28.93 15.14 9.45
N PHE A 587 -29.72 15.92 8.70
CA PHE A 587 -30.67 15.40 7.71
C PHE A 587 -30.02 14.87 6.42
N ASP A 588 -28.71 15.06 6.23
CA ASP A 588 -27.96 14.35 5.19
C ASP A 588 -27.92 12.83 5.45
N TYR A 589 -28.03 12.42 6.72
CA TYR A 589 -27.95 11.02 7.16
C TYR A 589 -29.28 10.48 7.69
N LEU A 590 -30.14 11.36 8.21
CA LEU A 590 -31.46 11.00 8.73
C LEU A 590 -32.52 11.21 7.64
N ILE A 591 -33.20 10.13 7.23
CA ILE A 591 -34.34 10.20 6.32
C ILE A 591 -35.49 10.92 7.05
N SER A 592 -35.67 12.21 6.78
CA SER A 592 -36.77 13.01 7.33
C SER A 592 -37.85 13.24 6.27
N SER A 593 -39.11 13.05 6.66
CA SER A 593 -40.26 13.46 5.87
C SER A 593 -40.36 14.99 5.84
N THR A 594 -40.22 15.55 4.64
CA THR A 594 -40.69 16.89 4.20
C THR A 594 -40.10 18.16 4.84
N ASP A 595 -39.64 19.05 3.95
CA ASP A 595 -39.61 20.52 4.07
C ASP A 595 -38.75 21.19 5.14
N ALA A 596 -37.45 20.94 5.11
CA ALA A 596 -36.47 21.85 5.73
C ALA A 596 -35.34 22.20 4.75
N SER A 597 -35.71 22.81 3.63
CA SER A 597 -34.78 23.61 2.83
C SER A 597 -34.42 24.88 3.61
N GLY A 598 -33.31 24.84 4.35
CA GLY A 598 -32.59 26.05 4.73
C GLY A 598 -32.08 26.06 6.18
N ALA A 599 -30.75 26.07 6.32
CA ALA A 599 -29.85 26.83 7.22
C ALA A 599 -30.32 27.38 8.59
N ARG A 600 -31.51 27.05 9.12
CA ARG A 600 -32.00 27.48 10.42
C ARG A 600 -32.00 26.32 11.40
N ILE A 601 -31.44 26.58 12.58
CA ILE A 601 -31.51 25.68 13.73
C ILE A 601 -32.98 25.46 14.07
N SER A 602 -33.42 24.21 14.20
CA SER A 602 -34.82 23.84 14.55
C SER A 602 -34.82 22.78 15.64
N ALA A 603 -35.85 22.79 16.50
CA ALA A 603 -36.03 21.81 17.56
C ALA A 603 -36.30 20.39 17.02
N LYS A 604 -36.55 20.23 15.71
CA LYS A 604 -36.67 18.93 15.03
C LYS A 604 -35.31 18.24 14.82
N GLN A 605 -34.20 18.96 14.99
CA GLN A 605 -32.86 18.37 14.90
C GLN A 605 -32.49 17.62 16.19
N PRO A 606 -31.56 16.66 16.13
CA PRO A 606 -31.00 16.05 17.33
C PRO A 606 -30.38 17.10 18.27
N ALA A 607 -30.60 16.96 19.58
CA ALA A 607 -30.11 17.89 20.61
C ALA A 607 -28.58 18.16 20.50
N THR A 608 -27.80 17.13 20.20
CA THR A 608 -26.34 17.25 20.03
C THR A 608 -25.95 18.09 18.81
N ALA A 609 -26.73 18.06 17.73
CA ALA A 609 -26.52 18.89 16.54
C ALA A 609 -26.87 20.37 16.80
N ILE A 610 -27.99 20.63 17.49
CA ILE A 610 -28.39 21.99 17.91
C ILE A 610 -27.31 22.61 18.78
N LEU A 611 -26.84 21.88 19.81
CA LEU A 611 -25.80 22.36 20.70
C LEU A 611 -24.47 22.60 19.96
N TYR A 612 -24.14 21.76 18.97
CA TYR A 612 -22.95 21.94 18.14
C TYR A 612 -23.01 23.20 17.27
N GLN A 613 -24.15 23.50 16.65
CA GLN A 613 -24.32 24.71 15.83
C GLN A 613 -24.20 25.99 16.68
N LEU A 614 -24.86 26.03 17.85
CA LEU A 614 -24.71 27.13 18.82
C LEU A 614 -23.27 27.23 19.36
N TYR A 615 -22.64 26.07 19.57
CA TYR A 615 -21.23 26.00 19.91
C TYR A 615 -20.38 26.64 18.81
N LEU A 616 -20.62 26.41 17.51
CA LEU A 616 -19.83 27.02 16.43
C LEU A 616 -19.90 28.56 16.44
N GLU A 617 -21.07 29.13 16.74
CA GLU A 617 -21.30 30.59 16.80
C GLU A 617 -20.61 31.26 18.01
N SER A 618 -20.32 30.49 19.06
CA SER A 618 -19.70 31.00 20.29
C SER A 618 -18.18 31.26 20.19
N GLY A 619 -17.62 32.02 21.13
CA GLY A 619 -16.17 32.28 21.21
C GLY A 619 -15.33 31.09 21.72
N ALA A 620 -14.01 31.27 21.88
CA ALA A 620 -13.11 30.22 22.37
C ALA A 620 -13.37 29.78 23.83
N LEU A 621 -13.97 30.67 24.64
CA LEU A 621 -14.47 30.38 25.97
C LEU A 621 -15.98 30.65 25.97
N VAL A 622 -16.76 29.63 26.28
CA VAL A 622 -18.21 29.66 26.21
C VAL A 622 -18.75 29.65 27.64
N ASN A 623 -19.55 30.64 28.00
CA ASN A 623 -20.28 30.64 29.27
C ASN A 623 -21.39 29.58 29.20
N ILE A 624 -21.43 28.65 30.16
CA ILE A 624 -22.41 27.55 30.18
C ILE A 624 -23.83 28.10 30.27
N HIS A 625 -24.03 29.16 31.05
CA HIS A 625 -25.37 29.74 31.22
C HIS A 625 -25.89 30.33 29.92
N ASP A 626 -25.06 31.08 29.18
CA ASP A 626 -25.47 31.70 27.91
C ASP A 626 -25.73 30.63 26.84
N LEU A 627 -24.92 29.56 26.82
CA LEU A 627 -25.12 28.42 25.93
C LEU A 627 -26.41 27.66 26.24
N TRP A 628 -26.74 27.48 27.52
CA TRP A 628 -28.01 26.89 27.96
C TRP A 628 -29.21 27.75 27.53
N GLN A 629 -29.15 29.07 27.75
CA GLN A 629 -30.23 29.98 27.35
C GLN A 629 -30.43 29.98 25.84
N ALA A 630 -29.35 29.99 25.05
CA ALA A 630 -29.43 29.89 23.60
C ALA A 630 -30.02 28.54 23.14
N PHE A 631 -29.64 27.45 23.80
CA PHE A 631 -30.18 26.12 23.52
C PHE A 631 -31.68 26.03 23.83
N TYR A 632 -32.09 26.54 24.99
CA TYR A 632 -33.49 26.57 25.40
C TYR A 632 -34.36 27.41 24.45
N GLY A 633 -33.86 28.57 24.00
CA GLY A 633 -34.58 29.44 23.06
C GLY A 633 -34.91 28.80 21.71
N VAL A 634 -34.15 27.80 21.26
CA VAL A 634 -34.46 27.03 20.04
C VAL A 634 -35.74 26.19 20.22
N PHE A 635 -35.93 25.61 21.40
CA PHE A 635 -37.12 24.80 21.71
C PHE A 635 -38.35 25.66 21.99
N GLU A 636 -38.16 26.79 22.70
CA GLU A 636 -39.23 27.76 22.96
C GLU A 636 -39.82 28.32 21.65
N GLY A 637 -38.97 28.59 20.65
CA GLY A 637 -39.40 29.10 19.34
C GLY A 637 -40.20 28.13 18.47
N ASP A 638 -40.01 26.81 18.64
CA ASP A 638 -40.64 25.77 17.79
C ASP A 638 -41.85 25.10 18.49
N GLN A 639 -41.87 25.03 19.83
CA GLN A 639 -42.90 24.33 20.62
C GLN A 639 -43.76 25.23 21.53
N GLY A 640 -43.45 26.54 21.65
CA GLY A 640 -44.20 27.48 22.49
C GLY A 640 -44.20 27.12 23.99
N ASN A 641 -45.19 27.63 24.75
CA ASN A 641 -45.30 27.50 26.21
C ASN A 641 -45.57 26.07 26.76
N THR A 642 -45.46 25.02 25.93
CA THR A 642 -45.66 23.61 26.34
C THR A 642 -44.35 22.84 26.57
N CYS A 643 -43.20 23.52 26.61
CA CYS A 643 -41.91 22.90 26.88
C CYS A 643 -41.74 22.48 28.36
N ASP A 644 -41.27 21.25 28.60
CA ASP A 644 -40.83 20.79 29.91
C ASP A 644 -39.35 21.14 30.12
N ASP A 645 -39.09 22.16 30.95
CA ASP A 645 -37.75 22.64 31.29
C ASP A 645 -36.80 21.52 31.74
N ARG A 646 -37.31 20.53 32.49
CA ARG A 646 -36.48 19.43 33.01
C ARG A 646 -36.04 18.50 31.89
N MET A 647 -36.93 18.26 30.93
CA MET A 647 -36.63 17.44 29.75
C MET A 647 -35.56 18.13 28.90
N ILE A 648 -35.72 19.42 28.59
CA ILE A 648 -34.74 20.17 27.79
C ILE A 648 -33.39 20.25 28.50
N MET A 649 -33.40 20.44 29.82
CA MET A 649 -32.17 20.44 30.63
C MET A 649 -31.46 19.08 30.56
N SER A 650 -32.20 17.97 30.60
CA SER A 650 -31.62 16.64 30.43
C SER A 650 -31.01 16.43 29.02
N LEU A 651 -31.67 16.94 27.98
CA LEU A 651 -31.16 16.91 26.60
C LEU A 651 -29.90 17.76 26.44
N PHE A 652 -29.84 18.92 27.08
CA PHE A 652 -28.65 19.78 27.09
C PHE A 652 -27.47 19.10 27.79
N TYR A 653 -27.67 18.49 28.97
CA TYR A 653 -26.61 17.76 29.65
C TYR A 653 -26.16 16.52 28.86
N GLY A 654 -27.08 15.81 28.21
CA GLY A 654 -26.78 14.70 27.31
C GLY A 654 -25.92 15.16 26.12
N ALA A 655 -26.38 16.18 25.40
CA ALA A 655 -25.66 16.79 24.28
C ALA A 655 -24.27 17.32 24.70
N LEU A 656 -24.16 17.94 25.87
CA LEU A 656 -22.88 18.43 26.39
C LEU A 656 -21.94 17.27 26.73
N SER A 657 -22.47 16.17 27.27
CA SER A 657 -21.71 14.93 27.51
C SER A 657 -21.22 14.30 26.22
N ASP A 658 -22.03 14.31 25.16
CA ASP A 658 -21.64 13.84 23.83
C ASP A 658 -20.51 14.70 23.25
N LEU A 659 -20.65 16.03 23.25
CA LEU A 659 -19.60 16.94 22.77
C LEU A 659 -18.30 16.82 23.56
N LYS A 660 -18.38 16.54 24.86
CA LYS A 660 -17.23 16.24 25.70
C LYS A 660 -16.59 14.89 25.33
N SER A 661 -17.40 13.88 25.03
CA SER A 661 -16.94 12.55 24.60
C SER A 661 -16.27 12.59 23.23
N PHE A 662 -16.75 13.44 22.31
CA PHE A 662 -16.09 13.76 21.04
C PHE A 662 -14.82 14.61 21.20
N GLY A 663 -14.49 15.07 22.41
CA GLY A 663 -13.31 15.88 22.67
C GLY A 663 -13.40 17.30 22.11
N MET A 664 -14.60 17.82 21.81
CA MET A 664 -14.82 19.18 21.32
C MET A 664 -14.86 20.22 22.44
N VAL A 665 -15.21 19.78 23.65
CA VAL A 665 -15.36 20.65 24.82
C VAL A 665 -14.53 20.12 25.99
N LYS A 666 -13.84 21.03 26.69
CA LYS A 666 -13.16 20.75 27.96
C LYS A 666 -13.58 21.78 29.01
N ASN A 667 -13.59 21.37 30.28
CA ASN A 667 -13.80 22.31 31.37
C ASN A 667 -12.65 23.33 31.40
N SER A 668 -12.99 24.62 31.44
CA SER A 668 -11.99 25.67 31.55
C SER A 668 -11.31 25.63 32.92
N ARG A 669 -9.98 25.62 32.93
CA ARG A 669 -9.19 25.87 34.15
C ARG A 669 -8.99 27.35 34.45
N LYS A 670 -9.33 28.25 33.49
CA LYS A 670 -9.08 29.70 33.58
C LYS A 670 -10.26 30.48 34.17
N LYS A 671 -11.50 30.02 33.93
CA LYS A 671 -12.72 30.64 34.43
C LYS A 671 -13.70 29.56 34.89
N THR A 672 -14.29 29.76 36.07
CA THR A 672 -15.40 28.94 36.56
C THR A 672 -16.61 29.10 35.64
N ASP A 673 -17.42 28.05 35.51
CA ASP A 673 -18.67 28.04 34.72
C ASP A 673 -18.49 28.32 33.21
N HIS A 674 -17.26 28.17 32.71
CA HIS A 674 -16.94 28.28 31.30
C HIS A 674 -16.45 26.96 30.73
N LEU A 675 -16.91 26.68 29.52
CA LEU A 675 -16.40 25.63 28.67
C LEU A 675 -15.30 26.22 27.78
N ALA A 676 -14.14 25.58 27.76
CA ALA A 676 -13.13 25.88 26.77
C ALA A 676 -13.43 25.04 25.54
N LYS A 677 -13.52 25.69 24.37
CA LYS A 677 -13.45 24.98 23.10
C LYS A 677 -12.11 24.27 23.06
N SER A 678 -12.10 22.95 23.11
CA SER A 678 -10.90 22.24 22.70
C SER A 678 -10.88 22.34 21.20
N ALA A 679 -10.07 23.28 20.69
CA ALA A 679 -9.56 23.12 19.36
C ALA A 679 -9.04 21.68 19.27
N TRP A 680 -9.53 20.94 18.28
CA TRP A 680 -8.81 19.81 17.71
C TRP A 680 -7.49 20.38 17.16
N MET A 681 -6.56 20.70 18.07
CA MET A 681 -5.23 21.23 17.79
C MET A 681 -4.44 20.11 17.15
N GLY A 682 -4.16 20.24 15.86
CA GLY A 682 -3.38 19.28 15.09
C GLY A 682 -3.80 19.19 13.63
N LEU A 683 -3.53 20.25 12.87
CA LEU A 683 -2.57 20.24 11.75
C LEU A 683 -1.99 21.64 11.65
#